data_AF-A0A8K1CFC3-F1
#
_entry.id   AF-A0A8K1CFC3-F1
#
_cell.length_a   1.000
_cell.length_b   1.000
_cell.length_c   1.000
_cell.angle_alpha   90.00
_cell.angle_beta   90.00
_cell.angle_gamma   90.00
#
_symmetry.space_group_name_H-M   'P 1'
#
loop_
_entity.id
_entity.type
_entity.pdbx_description
1 polymer ?
#
loop_
_entity_poly.entity_id
_entity_poly.type
_entity_poly.pdbx_seq_one_letter_code
_entity_poly.pdbx_strand_id
1 'polypeptide(L)'
;MEDGVWLDNRMATLSILPADATIILTKGESTITINEILPIVLSAYLESEVAQTYGGRLPSKLLFVFNQIDLAEKSKLENIVDALMHELNANAKKVAEIRHDIHARNDDDMSNTNKTFRGANVFDDLNYAITDEENTDVRVLGTIKAQSYPPHDAPLPDYGQRLLQLREHIHRRVCESKKAWKAQLHRCVRAHQHDKLVNRVNECAHRLTAKYCAAFDVISMEIRKWSDMDTSNHDYNVENLVAQFCDALSIAVFNDVSNLDDEMQLILSEECFSKWATDQQNRWNRHKEDQATHWCKLIQDQVDNVFRYDAFVGQYKIQIRNEANTLFGNGRYRNFTEHQIAGKFEDMFGRILGFAYDEHPPMHIQVPAMVERVFHETKIWALSRQGKRPRSKRSLLGTVYQSTLGKFVFQEQPRLEMKLEQTILANVSRILETVNRYDDLTVLKCIQITKSTLLNAVDEGTMTVTDKFQEHVYLTVKKALCDQLRVIQFKWDQENGLPRSMQLLQNIVCDWLERNVRKSFIEELVGAIGLALKEKRWVSDPVVMQAMIDNSLVELIESKHEARAIALIDYPSGHIDDILSQLIRSKAHQCLFDKLTQFARCLIDCIRASAAKARHARKDRTVCFLSWLKSGLRDQLPTAAINCLLTSMPHANDGNINCDDQPPEVFDENDLDFVCKPMIDVVEQVTAEIGRQGHIDVTLDVLMFIRSRAHGASSGVMPRCGEPCPICKSPCTRELGHVATEDEKCHDTYHQPTGLTGWRDRDSRELSAGSCLANAQADTVSVDTFDGFFIGY
;
A
#
# COMPACT_ATOMS: atom_id res chain seq x y z
N MET A 1 -10.40 42.11 9.99
CA MET A 1 -10.10 41.01 9.04
C MET A 1 -9.20 40.09 9.82
N GLU A 2 -9.80 39.03 10.33
CA GLU A 2 -9.18 38.09 11.26
C GLU A 2 -8.31 37.10 10.49
N ASP A 3 -7.09 36.96 10.98
CA ASP A 3 -6.10 36.01 10.50
C ASP A 3 -6.64 34.58 10.62
N GLY A 4 -6.57 33.86 9.50
CA GLY A 4 -6.97 32.46 9.43
C GLY A 4 -6.10 31.61 10.36
N VAL A 5 -6.69 31.20 11.48
CA VAL A 5 -6.19 30.14 12.35
C VAL A 5 -6.23 28.83 11.57
N TRP A 6 -5.16 28.55 10.83
CA TRP A 6 -4.83 27.18 10.46
C TRP A 6 -4.41 26.49 11.77
N LEU A 7 -5.34 25.75 12.36
CA LEU A 7 -5.03 24.76 13.39
C LEU A 7 -4.04 23.77 12.76
N ASP A 8 -2.76 23.99 13.04
CA ASP A 8 -1.70 23.03 12.82
C ASP A 8 -2.10 21.78 13.60
N ASN A 9 -2.62 20.75 12.91
CA ASN A 9 -2.96 19.45 13.48
C ASN A 9 -1.68 18.72 13.90
N ARG A 10 -0.95 19.28 14.86
CA ARG A 10 0.20 18.65 15.50
C ARG A 10 -0.31 17.54 16.40
N MET A 11 -0.51 16.37 15.80
CA MET A 11 -0.73 15.15 16.56
C MET A 11 0.54 14.87 17.38
N ALA A 12 0.52 15.23 18.65
CA ALA A 12 1.57 14.87 19.58
C ALA A 12 1.19 13.57 20.27
N THR A 13 1.91 12.50 19.94
CA THR A 13 1.73 11.19 20.59
C THR A 13 2.85 11.00 21.61
N LEU A 14 2.56 11.25 22.89
CA LEU A 14 3.48 10.92 23.98
C LEU A 14 3.11 9.54 24.55
N SER A 15 3.98 8.56 24.36
CA SER A 15 3.83 7.22 24.93
C SER A 15 4.95 6.94 25.92
N ILE A 16 4.67 6.96 27.22
CA ILE A 16 5.62 6.49 28.25
C ILE A 16 5.48 4.97 28.32
N LEU A 17 6.39 4.28 27.65
CA LEU A 17 6.48 2.83 27.66
C LEU A 17 7.43 2.37 28.79
N PRO A 18 7.31 1.15 29.31
CA PRO A 18 8.35 0.55 30.15
C PRO A 18 9.61 0.37 29.30
N ALA A 19 10.46 1.39 29.32
CA ALA A 19 11.73 1.48 28.61
C ALA A 19 12.80 1.96 29.60
N ASP A 20 14.04 1.54 29.40
CA ASP A 20 15.15 1.94 30.28
C ASP A 20 15.40 3.47 30.22
N ALA A 21 15.13 4.09 29.07
CA ALA A 21 15.10 5.53 28.87
C ALA A 21 13.92 5.93 27.97
N THR A 22 13.32 7.09 28.24
CA THR A 22 12.27 7.71 27.43
C THR A 22 12.75 9.08 26.98
N ILE A 23 12.82 9.29 25.67
CA ILE A 23 13.24 10.56 25.07
C ILE A 23 12.00 11.34 24.64
N ILE A 24 11.84 12.54 25.18
CA ILE A 24 10.77 13.47 24.86
C ILE A 24 11.34 14.53 23.93
N LEU A 25 11.01 14.43 22.64
CA LEU A 25 11.48 15.37 21.63
C LEU A 25 10.48 16.52 21.45
N THR A 26 10.94 17.74 21.71
CA THR A 26 10.17 18.97 21.56
C THR A 26 10.74 19.77 20.39
N LYS A 27 9.87 20.28 19.51
CA LYS A 27 10.26 21.20 18.42
C LYS A 27 10.05 22.65 18.87
N GLY A 28 11.10 23.45 18.80
CA GLY A 28 11.10 24.85 19.25
C GLY A 28 11.04 24.98 20.77
N GLU A 29 10.65 26.18 21.22
CA GLU A 29 10.64 26.56 22.64
C GLU A 29 9.33 26.15 23.38
N SER A 30 8.33 25.63 22.66
CA SER A 30 7.00 25.41 23.23
C SER A 30 6.90 24.13 24.05
N THR A 31 6.57 24.28 25.33
CA THR A 31 6.29 23.17 26.27
C THR A 31 4.79 22.87 26.40
N ILE A 32 3.92 23.58 25.68
CA ILE A 32 2.45 23.49 25.77
C ILE A 32 1.97 22.05 25.62
N THR A 33 2.50 21.33 24.64
CA THR A 33 2.17 19.92 24.38
C THR A 33 2.52 19.00 25.55
N ILE A 34 3.64 19.27 26.25
CA ILE A 34 4.02 18.53 27.45
C ILE A 34 3.01 18.84 28.55
N ASN A 35 2.62 20.10 28.72
CA ASN A 35 1.65 20.52 29.73
C ASN A 35 0.25 19.91 29.55
N GLU A 36 -0.20 19.73 28.31
CA GLU A 36 -1.51 19.14 27.99
C GLU A 36 -1.53 17.61 28.15
N ILE A 37 -0.48 16.92 27.70
CA ILE A 37 -0.49 15.45 27.59
C ILE A 37 0.06 14.78 28.84
N LEU A 38 1.09 15.36 29.47
CA LEU A 38 1.78 14.73 30.59
C LEU A 38 0.87 14.44 31.80
N PRO A 39 -0.09 15.29 32.20
CA PRO A 39 -1.02 14.94 33.29
C PRO A 39 -1.82 13.66 33.01
N ILE A 40 -2.28 13.48 31.77
CA ILE A 40 -3.05 12.30 31.34
C ILE A 40 -2.17 11.05 31.44
N VAL A 41 -0.93 11.14 30.94
CA VAL A 41 0.01 10.00 30.94
C VAL A 41 0.46 9.66 32.36
N LEU A 42 0.74 10.66 33.21
CA LEU A 42 1.11 10.43 34.61
C LEU A 42 -0.05 9.82 35.40
N SER A 43 -1.29 10.27 35.16
CA SER A 43 -2.47 9.69 35.80
C SER A 43 -2.61 8.20 35.44
N ALA A 44 -2.53 7.87 34.15
CA ALA A 44 -2.59 6.48 33.68
C ALA A 44 -1.42 5.62 34.18
N TYR A 45 -0.20 6.17 34.19
CA TYR A 45 0.98 5.48 34.71
C TYR A 45 0.84 5.18 36.20
N LEU A 46 0.44 6.16 37.00
CA LEU A 46 0.31 6.01 38.43
C LEU A 46 -0.76 4.99 38.83
N GLU A 47 -1.75 4.73 37.97
CA GLU A 47 -2.77 3.67 38.15
C GLU A 47 -2.27 2.27 37.75
N SER A 48 -1.12 2.18 37.08
CA SER A 48 -0.58 0.91 36.65
C SER A 48 0.08 0.13 37.79
N GLU A 49 0.07 -1.20 37.66
CA GLU A 49 0.82 -2.13 38.52
C GLU A 49 2.34 -1.84 38.54
N VAL A 50 2.85 -1.24 37.45
CA VAL A 50 4.25 -0.81 37.34
C VAL A 50 4.53 0.31 38.35
N ALA A 51 3.68 1.33 38.42
CA ALA A 51 3.85 2.38 39.42
C ALA A 51 3.81 1.80 40.84
N GLN A 52 2.92 0.86 41.15
CA GLN A 52 2.88 0.22 42.47
C GLN A 52 4.20 -0.50 42.79
N THR A 53 4.76 -1.22 41.81
CA THR A 53 6.02 -1.98 41.94
C THR A 53 7.22 -1.07 42.22
N TYR A 54 7.24 0.13 41.65
CA TYR A 54 8.35 1.08 41.76
C TYR A 54 8.11 2.21 42.78
N GLY A 55 7.14 2.06 43.69
CA GLY A 55 6.82 3.09 44.69
C GLY A 55 6.35 4.41 44.07
N GLY A 56 5.75 4.30 42.88
CA GLY A 56 5.24 5.32 41.97
C GLY A 56 6.26 6.33 41.46
N ARG A 57 7.55 5.98 41.54
CA ARG A 57 8.60 6.60 40.71
C ARG A 57 8.52 6.03 39.30
N LEU A 58 8.94 6.80 38.32
CA LEU A 58 9.10 6.31 36.95
C LEU A 58 10.35 5.41 36.88
N PRO A 59 10.25 4.16 36.39
CA PRO A 59 11.40 3.28 36.20
C PRO A 59 12.27 3.72 35.01
N SER A 60 11.69 4.48 34.08
CA SER A 60 12.37 4.97 32.89
C SER A 60 13.15 6.25 33.18
N LYS A 61 14.38 6.35 32.69
CA LYS A 61 15.15 7.60 32.68
C LYS A 61 14.54 8.56 31.67
N LEU A 62 13.96 9.67 32.12
CA LEU A 62 13.40 10.68 31.21
C LEU A 62 14.51 11.59 30.68
N LEU A 63 14.55 11.79 29.38
CA LEU A 63 15.41 12.77 28.72
C LEU A 63 14.54 13.71 27.90
N PHE A 64 14.74 15.01 28.04
CA PHE A 64 14.05 16.04 27.25
C PHE A 64 15.01 16.58 26.21
N VAL A 65 14.62 16.49 24.95
CA VAL A 65 15.44 16.93 23.82
C VAL A 65 14.69 18.02 23.09
N PHE A 66 15.22 19.23 23.14
CA PHE A 66 14.69 20.33 22.36
C PHE A 66 15.47 20.47 21.06
N ASN A 67 14.75 20.43 19.95
CA ASN A 67 15.27 20.63 18.60
C ASN A 67 14.72 21.96 18.07
N GLN A 68 15.43 22.62 17.16
CA GLN A 68 15.00 23.91 16.57
C GLN A 68 15.01 25.10 17.55
N ILE A 69 15.98 25.16 18.47
CA ILE A 69 16.21 26.33 19.35
C ILE A 69 17.48 27.06 18.92
N ASP A 70 17.44 28.39 18.88
CA ASP A 70 18.63 29.21 18.64
C ASP A 70 19.55 29.17 19.86
N LEU A 71 20.74 28.61 19.66
CA LEU A 71 21.75 28.42 20.71
C LEU A 71 22.57 29.68 20.99
N ALA A 72 22.42 30.75 20.19
CA ALA A 72 23.14 32.00 20.37
C ALA A 72 22.73 32.73 21.67
N GLU A 73 21.55 32.44 22.21
CA GLU A 73 20.98 33.11 23.38
C GLU A 73 20.92 32.19 24.61
N LYS A 74 22.01 32.15 25.41
CA LYS A 74 22.09 31.31 26.62
C LYS A 74 20.96 31.55 27.63
N SER A 75 20.52 32.81 27.80
CA SER A 75 19.41 33.15 28.69
C SER A 75 18.06 32.55 28.25
N LYS A 76 17.88 32.24 26.97
CA LYS A 76 16.67 31.55 26.49
C LYS A 76 16.68 30.07 26.89
N LEU A 77 17.85 29.42 26.88
CA LEU A 77 17.98 28.03 27.31
C LEU A 77 17.64 27.88 28.80
N GLU A 78 18.11 28.81 29.63
CA GLU A 78 17.77 28.88 31.06
C GLU A 78 16.26 29.01 31.26
N ASN A 79 15.61 29.95 30.56
CA ASN A 79 14.17 30.14 30.64
C ASN A 79 13.36 28.90 30.20
N ILE A 80 13.82 28.16 29.18
CA ILE A 80 13.11 26.96 28.68
C ILE A 80 13.20 25.81 29.69
N VAL A 81 14.37 25.60 30.29
CA VAL A 81 14.55 24.58 31.33
C VAL A 81 13.75 24.94 32.58
N ASP A 82 13.77 26.20 33.00
CA ASP A 82 12.99 26.67 34.15
C ASP A 82 11.48 26.53 33.90
N ALA A 83 11.00 26.88 32.70
CA ALA A 83 9.61 26.70 32.30
C ALA A 83 9.21 25.22 32.30
N LEU A 84 10.03 24.35 31.72
CA LEU A 84 9.81 22.90 31.72
C LEU A 84 9.72 22.37 33.16
N MET A 85 10.67 22.70 34.02
CA MET A 85 10.70 22.21 35.41
C MET A 85 9.50 22.74 36.21
N HIS A 86 9.11 23.99 36.00
CA HIS A 86 7.90 24.55 36.61
C HIS A 86 6.65 23.77 36.16
N GLU A 87 6.51 23.46 34.87
CA GLU A 87 5.38 22.69 34.34
C GLU A 87 5.35 21.23 34.81
N LEU A 88 6.49 20.54 34.83
CA LEU A 88 6.59 19.16 35.34
C LEU A 88 6.14 19.09 36.80
N ASN A 89 6.60 20.01 37.63
CA ASN A 89 6.23 20.09 39.03
C ASN A 89 4.75 20.49 39.22
N ALA A 90 4.26 21.47 38.46
CA ALA A 90 2.86 21.87 38.50
C ALA A 90 1.92 20.72 38.11
N ASN A 91 2.28 19.93 37.10
CA ASN A 91 1.48 18.81 36.62
C ASN A 91 1.53 17.61 37.56
N ALA A 92 2.69 17.29 38.14
CA ALA A 92 2.78 16.29 39.20
C ALA A 92 1.89 16.67 40.41
N LYS A 93 1.86 17.95 40.77
CA LYS A 93 1.01 18.47 41.83
C LYS A 93 -0.48 18.35 41.51
N LYS A 94 -0.91 18.76 40.30
CA LYS A 94 -2.31 18.61 39.84
C LYS A 94 -2.79 17.16 39.89
N VAL A 95 -1.96 16.22 39.43
CA VAL A 95 -2.29 14.78 39.43
C VAL A 95 -2.38 14.24 40.87
N ALA A 96 -1.52 14.72 41.78
CA ALA A 96 -1.59 14.38 43.19
C ALA A 96 -2.86 14.94 43.87
N GLU A 97 -3.28 16.16 43.53
CA GLU A 97 -4.50 16.81 44.01
C GLU A 97 -5.76 16.07 43.53
N ILE A 98 -5.85 15.75 42.22
CA ILE A 98 -6.96 14.96 41.64
C ILE A 98 -7.11 13.60 42.36
N ARG A 99 -5.99 12.95 42.69
CA ARG A 99 -6.02 11.69 43.43
C ARG A 99 -6.46 11.84 44.88
N HIS A 100 -6.04 12.90 45.55
CA HIS A 100 -6.48 13.17 46.92
C HIS A 100 -8.00 13.39 46.97
N ASP A 101 -8.58 14.03 45.95
CA ASP A 101 -10.03 14.25 45.84
C ASP A 101 -10.81 12.97 45.49
N ILE A 102 -10.24 12.07 44.68
CA ILE A 102 -10.84 10.77 44.34
C ILE A 102 -10.85 9.82 45.55
N HIS A 103 -9.76 9.78 46.33
CA HIS A 103 -9.70 8.97 47.54
C HIS A 103 -10.53 9.55 48.69
N ALA A 104 -10.61 10.88 48.83
CA ALA A 104 -11.45 11.53 49.84
C ALA A 104 -12.96 11.35 49.60
N ARG A 105 -13.38 10.97 48.38
CA ARG A 105 -14.78 10.67 48.05
C ARG A 105 -15.18 9.20 48.25
N ASN A 106 -14.21 8.31 48.43
CA ASN A 106 -14.43 6.86 48.38
C ASN A 106 -14.23 6.11 49.71
N ASP A 107 -13.68 6.72 50.76
CA ASP A 107 -13.49 6.02 52.05
C ASP A 107 -14.30 6.62 53.21
N ASP A 108 -15.42 5.97 53.47
CA ASP A 108 -16.06 5.82 54.78
C ASP A 108 -15.91 4.33 55.19
N ASP A 109 -14.73 3.71 54.99
CA ASP A 109 -14.40 2.45 55.66
C ASP A 109 -12.89 2.12 55.75
N MET A 110 -12.49 1.74 56.97
CA MET A 110 -11.28 1.07 57.44
C MET A 110 -9.95 1.00 56.61
N SER A 111 -8.98 1.78 57.14
CA SER A 111 -7.74 1.28 57.77
C SER A 111 -6.39 1.27 57.02
N ASN A 112 -5.50 2.13 57.55
CA ASN A 112 -4.10 1.83 57.89
C ASN A 112 -3.09 1.40 56.81
N THR A 113 -3.18 1.96 55.60
CA THR A 113 -2.02 2.06 54.71
C THR A 113 -1.77 3.51 54.27
N ASN A 114 -1.70 4.42 55.24
CA ASN A 114 -1.09 5.74 55.07
C ASN A 114 0.43 5.62 54.84
N LYS A 115 0.85 5.09 53.69
CA LYS A 115 2.12 5.48 53.08
C LYS A 115 1.81 6.66 52.19
N THR A 116 1.91 7.82 52.78
CA THR A 116 1.91 9.14 52.14
C THR A 116 2.69 9.10 50.83
N PHE A 117 1.95 8.98 49.72
CA PHE A 117 2.50 9.13 48.40
C PHE A 117 2.76 10.63 48.20
N ARG A 118 3.95 11.09 48.60
CA ARG A 118 4.39 12.46 48.31
C ARG A 118 4.56 12.57 46.80
N GLY A 119 3.56 13.11 46.11
CA GLY A 119 3.58 13.37 44.66
C GLY A 119 4.71 14.30 44.18
N ALA A 120 5.57 14.77 45.08
CA ALA A 120 6.70 15.63 44.78
C ALA A 120 7.93 14.90 44.19
N ASN A 121 7.93 13.56 44.13
CA ASN A 121 9.16 12.79 43.88
C ASN A 121 9.16 11.96 42.57
N VAL A 122 8.20 12.20 41.67
CA VAL A 122 8.09 11.45 40.39
C VAL A 122 9.29 11.69 39.47
N PHE A 123 9.88 12.89 39.55
CA PHE A 123 10.99 13.35 38.72
C PHE A 123 12.33 13.50 39.48
N ASP A 124 12.46 12.92 40.69
CA ASP A 124 13.68 13.03 41.52
C ASP A 124 14.96 12.56 40.82
N ASP A 125 14.83 11.67 39.84
CA ASP A 125 15.95 11.09 39.09
C ASP A 125 16.35 11.96 37.88
N LEU A 126 15.64 13.06 37.59
CA LEU A 126 15.94 13.96 36.48
C LEU A 126 17.08 14.90 36.87
N ASN A 127 18.18 14.85 36.12
CA ASN A 127 19.27 15.82 36.26
C ASN A 127 19.04 16.97 35.28
N TYR A 128 18.97 18.22 35.75
CA TYR A 128 18.62 19.37 34.89
C TYR A 128 19.56 20.56 35.07
N ALA A 129 20.72 20.36 35.72
CA ALA A 129 21.70 21.41 35.92
C ALA A 129 22.27 21.91 34.59
N ILE A 130 21.84 23.10 34.16
CA ILE A 130 22.23 23.72 32.87
C ILE A 130 23.73 24.03 32.82
N THR A 131 24.34 24.25 33.97
CA THR A 131 25.79 24.50 34.10
C THR A 131 26.64 23.26 33.85
N ASP A 132 26.04 22.07 33.78
CA ASP A 132 26.69 20.80 33.49
C ASP A 132 26.10 20.19 32.21
N GLU A 133 26.53 20.73 31.07
CA GLU A 133 26.13 20.27 29.74
C GLU A 133 26.48 18.79 29.52
N GLU A 134 27.41 18.18 30.26
CA GLU A 134 27.76 16.78 30.07
C GLU A 134 26.84 15.81 30.82
N ASN A 135 26.17 16.25 31.90
CA ASN A 135 25.36 15.38 32.75
C ASN A 135 23.87 15.75 32.87
N THR A 136 23.40 16.82 32.22
CA THR A 136 21.97 17.16 32.19
C THR A 136 21.14 16.21 31.30
N ASP A 137 19.96 15.83 31.77
CA ASP A 137 18.96 15.06 31.02
C ASP A 137 18.09 15.96 30.12
N VAL A 138 18.28 17.28 30.20
CA VAL A 138 17.65 18.26 29.30
C VAL A 138 18.68 18.73 28.27
N ARG A 139 18.48 18.37 27.00
CA ARG A 139 19.46 18.54 25.91
C ARG A 139 18.89 19.42 24.82
N VAL A 140 19.69 20.36 24.33
CA VAL A 140 19.31 21.22 23.21
C VAL A 140 20.24 20.94 22.04
N LEU A 141 19.68 20.39 20.96
CA LEU A 141 20.46 19.98 19.78
C LEU A 141 20.72 21.15 18.81
N GLY A 142 20.01 22.27 18.97
CA GLY A 142 20.17 23.50 18.17
C GLY A 142 19.18 23.63 17.01
N THR A 143 19.32 24.70 16.22
CA THR A 143 18.48 24.94 15.03
C THR A 143 18.92 24.10 13.84
N ILE A 144 17.93 23.65 13.09
CA ILE A 144 18.03 23.57 11.64
C ILE A 144 17.77 25.00 11.16
N LYS A 145 18.70 25.66 10.44
CA LYS A 145 18.75 27.14 10.23
C LYS A 145 17.37 27.83 10.30
N ALA A 146 17.23 28.84 11.17
CA ALA A 146 15.95 29.50 11.51
C ALA A 146 15.15 30.14 10.35
N GLN A 147 15.62 30.07 9.10
CA GLN A 147 14.98 30.64 7.90
C GLN A 147 14.60 29.60 6.84
N SER A 148 14.90 28.31 7.05
CA SER A 148 14.65 27.27 6.05
C SER A 148 13.42 26.45 6.40
N TYR A 149 12.37 26.56 5.58
CA TYR A 149 11.28 25.59 5.54
C TYR A 149 11.75 24.32 4.80
N PRO A 150 11.21 23.13 5.11
CA PRO A 150 11.49 21.93 4.34
C PRO A 150 11.28 22.20 2.85
N PRO A 151 12.22 21.79 1.98
CA PRO A 151 13.28 20.80 2.21
C PRO A 151 14.68 21.37 2.47
N HIS A 152 14.83 22.69 2.71
CA HIS A 152 16.15 23.34 2.76
C HIS A 152 16.72 23.48 4.17
N ASP A 153 16.16 22.72 5.10
CA ASP A 153 16.49 22.76 6.52
C ASP A 153 17.76 21.93 6.77
N ALA A 154 18.91 22.62 6.92
CA ALA A 154 20.22 22.02 7.21
C ALA A 154 20.61 22.14 8.70
N PRO A 155 21.04 21.05 9.37
CA PRO A 155 21.46 21.06 10.77
C PRO A 155 22.75 21.87 10.97
N LEU A 156 22.97 22.40 12.17
CA LEU A 156 24.24 23.05 12.52
C LEU A 156 25.41 22.05 12.41
N PRO A 157 26.64 22.51 12.09
CA PRO A 157 27.80 21.62 11.91
C PRO A 157 28.10 20.70 13.10
N ASP A 158 27.82 21.18 14.32
CA ASP A 158 28.04 20.47 15.58
C ASP A 158 26.83 19.61 16.02
N TYR A 159 25.72 19.62 15.27
CA TYR A 159 24.53 18.82 15.56
C TYR A 159 24.85 17.32 15.67
N GLY A 160 25.68 16.81 14.75
CA GLY A 160 26.11 15.40 14.76
C GLY A 160 26.91 15.04 16.02
N GLN A 161 27.80 15.92 16.45
CA GLN A 161 28.60 15.74 17.66
C GLN A 161 27.71 15.77 18.92
N ARG A 162 26.78 16.72 19.01
CA ARG A 162 25.81 16.81 20.11
C ARG A 162 24.89 15.58 20.18
N LEU A 163 24.50 15.03 19.03
CA LEU A 163 23.71 13.80 18.96
C LEU A 163 24.51 12.58 19.48
N LEU A 164 25.80 12.49 19.15
CA LEU A 164 26.69 11.45 19.68
C LEU A 164 26.90 11.60 21.20
N GLN A 165 27.06 12.82 21.69
CA GLN A 165 27.15 13.11 23.13
C GLN A 165 25.85 12.75 23.86
N LEU A 166 24.69 13.03 23.28
CA LEU A 166 23.39 12.61 23.81
C LEU A 166 23.30 11.09 23.89
N ARG A 167 23.68 10.38 22.83
CA ARG A 167 23.69 8.91 22.81
C ARG A 167 24.59 8.34 23.92
N GLU A 168 25.78 8.90 24.09
CA GLU A 168 26.73 8.46 25.11
C GLU A 168 26.22 8.75 26.53
N HIS A 169 25.59 9.92 26.73
CA HIS A 169 24.92 10.26 27.99
C HIS A 169 23.78 9.29 28.33
N ILE A 170 22.93 8.95 27.36
CA ILE A 170 21.84 7.97 27.55
C ILE A 170 22.42 6.61 27.93
N HIS A 171 23.45 6.15 27.20
CA HIS A 171 24.12 4.89 27.49
C HIS A 171 24.67 4.87 28.91
N ARG A 172 25.40 5.91 29.30
CA ARG A 172 25.95 6.09 30.64
C ARG A 172 24.87 6.11 31.72
N ARG A 173 23.82 6.92 31.56
CA ARG A 173 22.69 7.03 32.52
C ARG A 173 21.94 5.73 32.73
N VAL A 174 21.82 4.91 31.70
CA VAL A 174 21.18 3.59 31.78
C VAL A 174 22.12 2.55 32.39
N CYS A 175 23.41 2.58 32.07
CA CYS A 175 24.39 1.57 32.50
C CYS A 175 25.00 1.81 33.89
N GLU A 176 25.10 3.05 34.37
CA GLU A 176 25.72 3.39 35.66
C GLU A 176 24.79 3.21 36.87
N SER A 177 23.51 2.91 36.65
CA SER A 177 22.60 2.66 37.78
C SER A 177 23.08 1.41 38.54
N LYS A 178 23.32 1.54 39.86
CA LYS A 178 23.83 0.46 40.74
C LYS A 178 22.94 -0.81 40.81
N LYS A 179 21.85 -0.87 40.03
CA LYS A 179 21.04 -2.06 39.83
C LYS A 179 21.49 -2.70 38.53
N ALA A 180 22.04 -3.91 38.60
CA ALA A 180 22.47 -4.70 37.45
C ALA A 180 21.48 -4.54 36.29
N TRP A 181 21.97 -4.06 35.14
CA TRP A 181 21.17 -3.86 33.93
C TRP A 181 20.36 -5.13 33.67
N LYS A 182 19.04 -5.02 33.84
CA LYS A 182 18.07 -6.03 33.45
C LYS A 182 17.33 -5.44 32.29
N ALA A 183 17.77 -5.76 31.06
CA ALA A 183 16.94 -5.52 29.89
C ALA A 183 15.53 -6.02 30.22
N GLN A 184 14.53 -5.12 30.23
CA GLN A 184 13.14 -5.52 30.45
C GLN A 184 12.65 -6.26 29.20
N LEU A 185 13.06 -7.52 29.10
CA LEU A 185 12.74 -8.50 28.06
C LEU A 185 11.27 -8.94 28.13
N HIS A 186 10.36 -8.12 28.65
CA HIS A 186 8.95 -8.46 28.81
C HIS A 186 8.10 -8.09 27.59
N ARG A 187 8.59 -7.23 26.68
CA ARG A 187 7.84 -6.81 25.46
C ARG A 187 8.29 -7.48 24.16
N CYS A 188 9.59 -7.68 23.93
CA CYS A 188 10.04 -8.46 22.76
C CYS A 188 9.56 -9.90 22.81
N VAL A 189 9.45 -10.50 24.00
CA VAL A 189 8.89 -11.85 24.16
C VAL A 189 7.40 -11.87 23.87
N ARG A 190 6.61 -10.85 24.28
CA ARG A 190 5.16 -10.81 23.99
C ARG A 190 4.84 -10.50 22.52
N ALA A 191 5.61 -9.64 21.86
CA ALA A 191 5.47 -9.39 20.42
C ALA A 191 5.86 -10.63 19.62
N HIS A 192 6.98 -11.27 19.97
CA HIS A 192 7.40 -12.53 19.36
C HIS A 192 6.41 -13.67 19.63
N GLN A 193 5.82 -13.74 20.83
CA GLN A 193 4.77 -14.70 21.17
C GLN A 193 3.49 -14.44 20.38
N HIS A 194 3.10 -13.18 20.19
CA HIS A 194 1.97 -12.81 19.35
C HIS A 194 2.21 -13.18 17.88
N ASP A 195 3.38 -12.88 17.33
CA ASP A 195 3.73 -13.26 15.95
C ASP A 195 3.78 -14.78 15.78
N LYS A 196 4.31 -15.51 16.77
CA LYS A 196 4.29 -16.97 16.80
C LYS A 196 2.87 -17.53 16.86
N LEU A 197 1.98 -16.92 17.63
CA LEU A 197 0.56 -17.26 17.70
C LEU A 197 -0.11 -17.03 16.35
N VAL A 198 0.06 -15.84 15.75
CA VAL A 198 -0.52 -15.48 14.45
C VAL A 198 -0.06 -16.45 13.37
N ASN A 199 1.22 -16.81 13.34
CA ASN A 199 1.75 -17.76 12.37
C ASN A 199 1.13 -19.16 12.52
N ARG A 200 0.98 -19.67 13.75
CA ARG A 200 0.35 -20.97 14.00
C ARG A 200 -1.14 -20.97 13.66
N VAL A 201 -1.86 -19.90 14.00
CA VAL A 201 -3.27 -19.73 13.64
C VAL A 201 -3.45 -19.68 12.12
N ASN A 202 -2.57 -18.95 11.42
CA ASN A 202 -2.59 -18.89 9.96
C ASN A 202 -2.25 -20.24 9.32
N GLU A 203 -1.34 -21.01 9.90
CA GLU A 203 -1.03 -22.36 9.42
C GLU A 203 -2.25 -23.29 9.52
N CYS A 204 -3.00 -23.25 10.62
CA CYS A 204 -4.27 -23.96 10.75
C CYS A 204 -5.30 -23.50 9.69
N ALA A 205 -5.39 -22.19 9.42
CA ALA A 205 -6.27 -21.63 8.39
C ALA A 205 -5.90 -22.09 6.96
N HIS A 206 -4.61 -22.11 6.64
CA HIS A 206 -4.13 -22.63 5.36
C HIS A 206 -4.41 -24.12 5.20
N ARG A 207 -4.19 -24.92 6.26
CA ARG A 207 -4.51 -26.34 6.27
C ARG A 207 -6.01 -26.58 6.10
N LEU A 208 -6.86 -25.81 6.78
CA LEU A 208 -8.32 -25.87 6.61
C LEU A 208 -8.72 -25.66 5.16
N THR A 209 -8.19 -24.60 4.53
CA THR A 209 -8.45 -24.28 3.12
C THR A 209 -8.02 -25.43 2.21
N ALA A 210 -6.85 -26.02 2.44
CA ALA A 210 -6.35 -27.16 1.68
C ALA A 210 -7.24 -28.41 1.83
N LYS A 211 -7.80 -28.65 3.02
CA LYS A 211 -8.72 -29.77 3.27
C LYS A 211 -10.04 -29.60 2.52
N TYR A 212 -10.62 -28.41 2.55
CA TYR A 212 -11.81 -28.12 1.74
C TYR A 212 -11.54 -28.26 0.24
N CYS A 213 -10.40 -27.76 -0.25
CA CYS A 213 -10.02 -27.91 -1.66
C CYS A 213 -9.95 -29.38 -2.09
N ALA A 214 -9.26 -30.21 -1.32
CA ALA A 214 -9.15 -31.65 -1.62
C ALA A 214 -10.50 -32.37 -1.58
N ALA A 215 -11.36 -32.04 -0.61
CA ALA A 215 -12.72 -32.60 -0.53
C ALA A 215 -13.60 -32.14 -1.70
N PHE A 216 -13.48 -30.88 -2.10
CA PHE A 216 -14.17 -30.31 -3.24
C PHE A 216 -13.77 -30.99 -4.56
N ASP A 217 -12.49 -31.32 -4.76
CA ASP A 217 -12.04 -32.02 -5.96
C ASP A 217 -12.68 -33.41 -6.07
N VAL A 218 -12.76 -34.15 -4.96
CA VAL A 218 -13.41 -35.47 -4.90
C VAL A 218 -14.89 -35.36 -5.24
N ILE A 219 -15.59 -34.40 -4.64
CA ILE A 219 -17.03 -34.17 -4.87
C ILE A 219 -17.28 -33.69 -6.30
N SER A 220 -16.40 -32.85 -6.84
CA SER A 220 -16.47 -32.40 -8.23
C SER A 220 -16.36 -33.56 -9.21
N MET A 221 -15.52 -34.56 -8.92
CA MET A 221 -15.46 -35.79 -9.71
C MET A 221 -16.73 -36.62 -9.56
N GLU A 222 -17.33 -36.68 -8.37
CA GLU A 222 -18.58 -37.41 -8.13
C GLU A 222 -19.77 -36.78 -8.86
N ILE A 223 -19.89 -35.45 -8.82
CA ILE A 223 -20.89 -34.66 -9.56
C ILE A 223 -20.84 -35.01 -11.06
N ARG A 224 -19.64 -35.07 -11.65
CA ARG A 224 -19.47 -35.43 -13.07
C ARG A 224 -19.87 -36.88 -13.36
N LYS A 225 -19.46 -37.83 -12.50
CA LYS A 225 -19.85 -39.24 -12.64
C LYS A 225 -21.36 -39.43 -12.57
N TRP A 226 -22.05 -38.69 -11.71
CA TRP A 226 -23.51 -38.71 -11.62
C TRP A 226 -24.17 -38.26 -12.92
N SER A 227 -23.64 -37.20 -13.56
CA SER A 227 -24.10 -36.74 -14.87
C SER A 227 -23.91 -37.81 -15.96
N ASP A 228 -22.76 -38.50 -15.97
CA ASP A 228 -22.46 -39.53 -16.97
C ASP A 228 -23.34 -40.80 -16.83
N MET A 229 -23.80 -41.11 -15.61
CA MET A 229 -24.52 -42.36 -15.33
C MET A 229 -26.03 -42.31 -15.65
N ASP A 230 -26.65 -41.13 -15.72
CA ASP A 230 -28.12 -41.05 -15.72
C ASP A 230 -28.70 -40.06 -16.74
N THR A 231 -28.35 -40.29 -18.00
CA THR A 231 -28.86 -39.52 -19.17
C THR A 231 -30.36 -39.70 -19.47
N SER A 232 -31.11 -40.44 -18.65
CA SER A 232 -32.47 -40.90 -18.97
C SER A 232 -33.64 -40.21 -18.24
N ASN A 233 -33.40 -39.43 -17.18
CA ASN A 233 -34.50 -38.82 -16.41
C ASN A 233 -34.20 -37.36 -16.03
N HIS A 234 -34.89 -36.40 -16.65
CA HIS A 234 -34.50 -34.98 -16.66
C HIS A 234 -35.16 -34.10 -15.58
N ASP A 235 -35.79 -34.68 -14.57
CA ASP A 235 -36.54 -33.93 -13.54
C ASP A 235 -35.79 -33.95 -12.20
N TYR A 236 -34.53 -33.50 -12.21
CA TYR A 236 -33.77 -33.33 -10.98
C TYR A 236 -34.17 -32.03 -10.31
N ASN A 237 -34.57 -32.13 -9.04
CA ASN A 237 -34.58 -30.97 -8.18
C ASN A 237 -33.12 -30.58 -7.88
N VAL A 238 -32.57 -29.66 -8.67
CA VAL A 238 -31.19 -29.17 -8.55
C VAL A 238 -30.90 -28.65 -7.15
N GLU A 239 -31.86 -28.04 -6.47
CA GLU A 239 -31.68 -27.55 -5.10
C GLU A 239 -31.43 -28.69 -4.12
N ASN A 240 -32.09 -29.84 -4.32
CA ASN A 240 -31.83 -31.05 -3.52
C ASN A 240 -30.45 -31.65 -3.78
N LEU A 241 -29.97 -31.61 -5.04
CA LEU A 241 -28.61 -32.06 -5.37
C LEU A 241 -27.55 -31.15 -4.76
N VAL A 242 -27.73 -29.82 -4.83
CA VAL A 242 -26.84 -28.86 -4.16
C VAL A 242 -26.79 -29.15 -2.67
N ALA A 243 -27.93 -29.34 -2.01
CA ALA A 243 -27.99 -29.70 -0.60
C ALA A 243 -27.24 -31.00 -0.31
N GLN A 244 -27.47 -32.05 -1.11
CA GLN A 244 -26.82 -33.35 -0.97
C GLN A 244 -25.28 -33.26 -1.09
N PHE A 245 -24.76 -32.53 -2.08
CA PHE A 245 -23.32 -32.39 -2.26
C PHE A 245 -22.67 -31.46 -1.23
N CYS A 246 -23.37 -30.42 -0.77
CA CYS A 246 -22.93 -29.60 0.36
C CYS A 246 -22.88 -30.40 1.67
N ASP A 247 -23.84 -31.29 1.90
CA ASP A 247 -23.82 -32.22 3.03
C ASP A 247 -22.65 -33.22 2.91
N ALA A 248 -22.41 -33.77 1.72
CA ALA A 248 -21.27 -34.64 1.45
C ALA A 248 -19.93 -33.94 1.70
N LEU A 249 -19.80 -32.67 1.31
CA LEU A 249 -18.62 -31.84 1.61
C LEU A 249 -18.44 -31.69 3.11
N SER A 250 -19.50 -31.32 3.81
CA SER A 250 -19.49 -31.14 5.26
C SER A 250 -19.07 -32.42 5.98
N ILE A 251 -19.56 -33.58 5.55
CA ILE A 251 -19.17 -34.89 6.08
C ILE A 251 -17.70 -35.20 5.77
N ALA A 252 -17.24 -34.94 4.54
CA ALA A 252 -15.88 -35.24 4.11
C ALA A 252 -14.83 -34.44 4.90
N VAL A 253 -15.11 -33.18 5.21
CA VAL A 253 -14.21 -32.32 5.98
C VAL A 253 -14.40 -32.41 7.49
N PHE A 254 -15.50 -33.01 7.98
CA PHE A 254 -15.89 -32.99 9.39
C PHE A 254 -14.75 -33.37 10.35
N ASN A 255 -14.11 -34.53 10.09
CA ASN A 255 -13.03 -35.03 10.94
C ASN A 255 -11.80 -34.11 10.90
N ASP A 256 -11.47 -33.57 9.72
CA ASP A 256 -10.34 -32.65 9.57
C ASP A 256 -10.58 -31.30 10.24
N VAL A 257 -11.80 -30.77 10.13
CA VAL A 257 -12.22 -29.55 10.83
C VAL A 257 -12.17 -29.77 12.34
N SER A 258 -12.68 -30.90 12.84
CA SER A 258 -12.64 -31.25 14.26
C SER A 258 -11.20 -31.35 14.77
N ASN A 259 -10.33 -32.05 14.05
CA ASN A 259 -8.91 -32.18 14.42
C ASN A 259 -8.19 -30.82 14.45
N LEU A 260 -8.49 -29.94 13.49
CA LEU A 260 -7.94 -28.58 13.48
C LEU A 260 -8.53 -27.71 14.59
N ASP A 261 -9.78 -27.96 15.00
CA ASP A 261 -10.40 -27.28 16.14
C ASP A 261 -9.73 -27.71 17.45
N ASP A 262 -9.46 -29.00 17.63
CA ASP A 262 -8.73 -29.54 18.78
C ASP A 262 -7.29 -28.98 18.82
N GLU A 263 -6.63 -28.91 17.67
CA GLU A 263 -5.30 -28.30 17.54
C GLU A 263 -5.33 -26.80 17.86
N MET A 264 -6.35 -26.08 17.40
CA MET A 264 -6.56 -24.67 17.73
C MET A 264 -6.79 -24.48 19.22
N GLN A 265 -7.63 -25.31 19.85
CA GLN A 265 -7.84 -25.28 21.30
C GLN A 265 -6.54 -25.57 22.05
N LEU A 266 -5.74 -26.53 21.59
CA LEU A 266 -4.44 -26.83 22.19
C LEU A 266 -3.49 -25.62 22.09
N ILE A 267 -3.39 -24.99 20.92
CA ILE A 267 -2.60 -23.76 20.71
C ILE A 267 -3.08 -22.68 21.68
N LEU A 268 -4.37 -22.37 21.69
CA LEU A 268 -4.92 -21.27 22.48
C LEU A 268 -4.94 -21.54 24.00
N SER A 269 -4.86 -22.82 24.40
CA SER A 269 -4.72 -23.23 25.80
C SER A 269 -3.31 -23.02 26.37
N GLU A 270 -2.31 -22.75 25.53
CA GLU A 270 -0.96 -22.42 26.00
C GLU A 270 -1.01 -21.14 26.86
N GLU A 271 -0.49 -21.22 28.08
CA GLU A 271 -0.57 -20.14 29.08
C GLU A 271 -0.06 -18.79 28.53
N CYS A 272 0.95 -18.83 27.66
CA CYS A 272 1.54 -17.66 27.01
C CYS A 272 0.63 -16.95 26.00
N PHE A 273 -0.48 -17.57 25.56
CA PHE A 273 -1.45 -17.00 24.62
C PHE A 273 -2.81 -16.66 25.24
N SER A 274 -3.00 -16.95 26.53
CA SER A 274 -4.25 -16.71 27.28
C SER A 274 -4.89 -15.34 27.03
N LYS A 275 -4.07 -14.28 26.86
CA LYS A 275 -4.53 -12.92 26.55
C LYS A 275 -5.27 -12.78 25.22
N TRP A 276 -4.85 -13.52 24.18
CA TRP A 276 -5.41 -13.42 22.83
C TRP A 276 -6.32 -14.59 22.46
N ALA A 277 -6.42 -15.60 23.33
CA ALA A 277 -7.17 -16.83 23.08
C ALA A 277 -8.60 -16.57 22.62
N THR A 278 -9.36 -15.73 23.32
CA THR A 278 -10.77 -15.44 22.99
C THR A 278 -10.92 -14.76 21.63
N ASP A 279 -10.06 -13.79 21.30
CA ASP A 279 -10.12 -13.07 20.03
C ASP A 279 -9.75 -13.98 18.86
N GLN A 280 -8.67 -14.76 18.99
CA GLN A 280 -8.26 -15.71 17.97
C GLN A 280 -9.27 -16.84 17.79
N GLN A 281 -9.93 -17.32 18.85
CA GLN A 281 -11.01 -18.29 18.75
C GLN A 281 -12.21 -17.74 17.96
N ASN A 282 -12.60 -16.49 18.23
CA ASN A 282 -13.68 -15.84 17.49
C ASN A 282 -13.33 -15.63 16.02
N ARG A 283 -12.07 -15.33 15.72
CA ARG A 283 -11.57 -15.19 14.35
C ARG A 283 -11.55 -16.54 13.63
N TRP A 284 -11.11 -17.59 14.30
CA TRP A 284 -11.10 -18.95 13.78
C TRP A 284 -12.51 -19.46 13.48
N ASN A 285 -13.47 -19.26 14.38
CA ASN A 285 -14.86 -19.65 14.15
C ASN A 285 -15.47 -18.96 12.93
N ARG A 286 -15.24 -17.65 12.78
CA ARG A 286 -15.64 -16.90 11.58
C ARG A 286 -14.98 -17.46 10.32
N HIS A 287 -13.69 -17.74 10.36
CA HIS A 287 -12.98 -18.30 9.21
C HIS A 287 -13.51 -19.68 8.79
N LYS A 288 -13.91 -20.55 9.75
CA LYS A 288 -14.56 -21.83 9.45
C LYS A 288 -15.90 -21.65 8.73
N GLU A 289 -16.73 -20.73 9.21
CA GLU A 289 -18.03 -20.41 8.61
C GLU A 289 -17.87 -19.84 7.19
N ASP A 290 -16.89 -18.94 7.01
CA ASP A 290 -16.58 -18.35 5.71
C ASP A 290 -16.10 -19.40 4.70
N GLN A 291 -15.22 -20.31 5.11
CA GLN A 291 -14.76 -21.41 4.26
C GLN A 291 -15.93 -22.33 3.88
N ALA A 292 -16.74 -22.79 4.84
CA ALA A 292 -17.89 -23.64 4.55
C ALA A 292 -18.84 -22.98 3.53
N THR A 293 -19.15 -21.70 3.74
CA THR A 293 -20.03 -20.94 2.83
C THR A 293 -19.43 -20.80 1.44
N HIS A 294 -18.13 -20.50 1.34
CA HIS A 294 -17.43 -20.34 0.07
C HIS A 294 -17.44 -21.65 -0.76
N TRP A 295 -17.09 -22.77 -0.15
CA TRP A 295 -17.00 -24.05 -0.86
C TRP A 295 -18.37 -24.62 -1.21
N CYS A 296 -19.41 -24.42 -0.38
CA CYS A 296 -20.79 -24.75 -0.75
C CYS A 296 -21.25 -23.95 -1.98
N LYS A 297 -20.85 -22.69 -2.12
CA LYS A 297 -21.16 -21.89 -3.31
C LYS A 297 -20.47 -22.45 -4.56
N LEU A 298 -19.21 -22.89 -4.45
CA LEU A 298 -18.51 -23.54 -5.56
C LEU A 298 -19.17 -24.86 -5.97
N ILE A 299 -19.68 -25.63 -5.01
CA ILE A 299 -20.47 -26.83 -5.30
C ILE A 299 -21.75 -26.47 -6.04
N GLN A 300 -22.47 -25.45 -5.57
CA GLN A 300 -23.67 -24.97 -6.26
C GLN A 300 -23.35 -24.60 -7.71
N ASP A 301 -22.27 -23.85 -7.94
CA ASP A 301 -21.85 -23.45 -9.27
C ASP A 301 -21.51 -24.66 -10.17
N GLN A 302 -20.84 -25.66 -9.61
CA GLN A 302 -20.48 -26.88 -10.33
C GLN A 302 -21.70 -27.75 -10.66
N VAL A 303 -22.66 -27.86 -9.73
CA VAL A 303 -23.93 -28.59 -9.93
C VAL A 303 -24.78 -27.87 -10.97
N ASP A 304 -24.92 -26.55 -10.87
CA ASP A 304 -25.63 -25.75 -11.87
C ASP A 304 -24.99 -25.92 -13.24
N ASN A 305 -23.65 -25.86 -13.34
CA ASN A 305 -22.93 -26.07 -14.59
C ASN A 305 -23.23 -27.45 -15.21
N VAL A 306 -23.10 -28.52 -14.43
CA VAL A 306 -23.23 -29.89 -14.94
C VAL A 306 -24.69 -30.26 -15.25
N PHE A 307 -25.62 -29.92 -14.36
CA PHE A 307 -27.00 -30.40 -14.46
C PHE A 307 -27.98 -29.40 -15.10
N ARG A 308 -27.65 -28.10 -15.15
CA ARG A 308 -28.42 -27.12 -15.93
C ARG A 308 -27.74 -26.88 -17.26
N TYR A 309 -26.52 -26.37 -17.26
CA TYR A 309 -25.89 -25.89 -18.51
C TYR A 309 -25.43 -27.02 -19.44
N ASP A 310 -24.60 -27.95 -18.96
CA ASP A 310 -24.05 -29.04 -19.80
C ASP A 310 -25.14 -29.99 -20.30
N ALA A 311 -26.20 -30.22 -19.50
CA ALA A 311 -27.36 -31.00 -19.90
C ALA A 311 -28.12 -30.35 -21.08
N PHE A 312 -28.46 -29.05 -20.98
CA PHE A 312 -29.11 -28.33 -22.07
C PHE A 312 -28.21 -28.24 -23.32
N VAL A 313 -26.92 -27.96 -23.14
CA VAL A 313 -25.94 -27.96 -24.25
C VAL A 313 -25.86 -29.34 -24.90
N GLY A 314 -25.91 -30.42 -24.12
CA GLY A 314 -25.97 -31.79 -24.61
C GLY A 314 -27.16 -32.05 -25.51
N GLN A 315 -28.35 -31.57 -25.12
CA GLN A 315 -29.57 -31.69 -25.95
C GLN A 315 -29.42 -30.96 -27.28
N TYR A 316 -28.96 -29.70 -27.28
CA TYR A 316 -28.74 -28.96 -28.51
C TYR A 316 -27.64 -29.57 -29.37
N LYS A 317 -26.57 -30.15 -28.79
CA LYS A 317 -25.56 -30.91 -29.54
C LYS A 317 -26.18 -32.13 -30.25
N ILE A 318 -27.06 -32.88 -29.57
CA ILE A 318 -27.78 -34.01 -30.17
C ILE A 318 -28.71 -33.51 -31.28
N GLN A 319 -29.44 -32.42 -31.04
CA GLN A 319 -30.33 -31.83 -32.04
C GLN A 319 -29.57 -31.37 -33.29
N ILE A 320 -28.47 -30.62 -33.11
CA ILE A 320 -27.57 -30.20 -34.20
C ILE A 320 -27.06 -31.43 -34.95
N ARG A 321 -26.60 -32.47 -34.24
CA ARG A 321 -26.10 -33.69 -34.88
C ARG A 321 -27.19 -34.41 -35.69
N ASN A 322 -28.41 -34.51 -35.16
CA ASN A 322 -29.53 -35.16 -35.82
C ASN A 322 -30.01 -34.36 -37.05
N GLU A 323 -30.14 -33.05 -36.93
CA GLU A 323 -30.50 -32.17 -38.05
C GLU A 323 -29.40 -32.15 -39.11
N ALA A 324 -28.12 -32.07 -38.71
CA ALA A 324 -26.99 -32.14 -39.62
C ALA A 324 -26.94 -33.50 -40.36
N ASN A 325 -27.13 -34.61 -39.67
CA ASN A 325 -27.20 -35.93 -40.29
C ASN A 325 -28.37 -36.05 -41.27
N THR A 326 -29.53 -35.46 -40.93
CA THR A 326 -30.72 -35.47 -41.79
C THR A 326 -30.51 -34.62 -43.04
N LEU A 327 -29.90 -33.44 -42.88
CA LEU A 327 -29.62 -32.51 -43.96
C LEU A 327 -28.49 -33.07 -44.86
N PHE A 328 -27.33 -33.35 -44.30
CA PHE A 328 -26.12 -33.64 -45.06
C PHE A 328 -25.89 -35.15 -45.34
N GLY A 329 -26.47 -36.06 -44.57
CA GLY A 329 -26.23 -37.50 -44.69
C GLY A 329 -26.86 -38.18 -45.91
N ASN A 330 -27.93 -37.61 -46.48
CA ASN A 330 -28.71 -38.25 -47.54
C ASN A 330 -28.19 -37.99 -48.98
N GLY A 331 -26.97 -37.46 -49.14
CA GLY A 331 -26.38 -37.18 -50.46
C GLY A 331 -27.08 -36.08 -51.28
N ARG A 332 -28.09 -35.41 -50.71
CA ARG A 332 -28.88 -34.33 -51.31
C ARG A 332 -28.04 -33.13 -51.77
N TYR A 333 -26.89 -32.93 -51.14
CA TYR A 333 -26.02 -31.78 -51.33
C TYR A 333 -24.68 -32.12 -52.03
N ARG A 334 -24.58 -33.29 -52.69
CA ARG A 334 -23.35 -33.69 -53.42
C ARG A 334 -22.92 -32.71 -54.52
N ASN A 335 -23.84 -31.92 -55.05
CA ASN A 335 -23.59 -30.94 -56.12
C ASN A 335 -23.49 -29.50 -55.60
N PHE A 336 -23.51 -29.29 -54.28
CA PHE A 336 -23.41 -27.96 -53.68
C PHE A 336 -21.94 -27.56 -53.57
N THR A 337 -21.66 -26.27 -53.73
CA THR A 337 -20.34 -25.73 -53.41
C THR A 337 -20.14 -25.64 -51.90
N GLU A 338 -18.89 -25.61 -51.44
CA GLU A 338 -18.55 -25.49 -50.01
C GLU A 338 -19.24 -24.30 -49.34
N HIS A 339 -19.33 -23.17 -50.05
CA HIS A 339 -20.02 -21.98 -49.57
C HIS A 339 -21.54 -22.17 -49.40
N GLN A 340 -22.18 -22.95 -50.28
CA GLN A 340 -23.62 -23.27 -50.18
C GLN A 340 -23.90 -24.26 -49.04
N ILE A 341 -22.98 -25.18 -48.77
CA ILE A 341 -23.05 -26.10 -47.63
C ILE A 341 -22.89 -25.32 -46.32
N ALA A 342 -21.91 -24.41 -46.25
CA ALA A 342 -21.70 -23.53 -45.11
C ALA A 342 -22.94 -22.67 -44.82
N GLY A 343 -23.51 -22.02 -45.84
CA GLY A 343 -24.74 -21.23 -45.67
C GLY A 343 -25.93 -22.06 -45.15
N LYS A 344 -26.05 -23.32 -45.57
CA LYS A 344 -27.11 -24.21 -45.04
C LYS A 344 -26.86 -24.70 -43.63
N PHE A 345 -25.60 -24.85 -43.24
CA PHE A 345 -25.22 -25.12 -41.86
C PHE A 345 -25.53 -23.91 -40.98
N GLU A 346 -25.17 -22.70 -41.41
CA GLU A 346 -25.47 -21.45 -40.71
C GLU A 346 -26.98 -21.24 -40.53
N ASP A 347 -27.79 -21.47 -41.58
CA ASP A 347 -29.26 -21.42 -41.50
C ASP A 347 -29.81 -22.39 -40.43
N MET A 348 -29.27 -23.61 -40.37
CA MET A 348 -29.67 -24.62 -39.39
C MET A 348 -29.23 -24.24 -37.98
N PHE A 349 -27.96 -23.87 -37.83
CA PHE A 349 -27.34 -23.52 -36.56
C PHE A 349 -27.99 -22.28 -35.95
N GLY A 350 -28.16 -21.21 -36.74
CA GLY A 350 -28.80 -19.97 -36.30
C GLY A 350 -30.24 -20.17 -35.83
N ARG A 351 -30.97 -21.12 -36.42
CA ARG A 351 -32.33 -21.46 -36.00
C ARG A 351 -32.37 -22.25 -34.68
N ILE A 352 -31.47 -23.21 -34.49
CA ILE A 352 -31.34 -23.96 -33.22
C ILE A 352 -30.85 -23.02 -32.11
N LEU A 353 -29.89 -22.15 -32.43
CA LEU A 353 -29.40 -21.12 -31.52
C LEU A 353 -30.53 -20.14 -31.13
N GLY A 354 -31.38 -19.74 -32.09
CA GLY A 354 -32.57 -18.94 -31.81
C GLY A 354 -33.53 -19.61 -30.82
N PHE A 355 -33.81 -20.90 -30.99
CA PHE A 355 -34.62 -21.66 -30.02
C PHE A 355 -33.97 -21.70 -28.63
N ALA A 356 -32.66 -21.91 -28.56
CA ALA A 356 -31.93 -21.90 -27.29
C ALA A 356 -31.98 -20.53 -26.59
N TYR A 357 -31.90 -19.43 -27.35
CA TYR A 357 -32.04 -18.08 -26.82
C TYR A 357 -33.44 -17.79 -26.27
N ASP A 358 -34.48 -18.29 -26.95
CA ASP A 358 -35.87 -18.12 -26.53
C ASP A 358 -36.19 -18.95 -25.27
N GLU A 359 -35.65 -20.16 -25.17
CA GLU A 359 -35.85 -21.09 -24.06
C GLU A 359 -35.02 -20.72 -22.82
N HIS A 360 -33.80 -20.21 -23.03
CA HIS A 360 -32.84 -19.85 -21.98
C HIS A 360 -32.30 -18.44 -22.19
N PRO A 361 -33.12 -17.40 -21.97
CA PRO A 361 -32.69 -16.03 -22.18
C PRO A 361 -31.58 -15.64 -21.18
N PRO A 362 -30.55 -14.88 -21.61
CA PRO A 362 -29.45 -14.44 -20.77
C PRO A 362 -29.91 -13.84 -19.44
N MET A 363 -29.23 -14.20 -18.35
CA MET A 363 -29.66 -13.86 -16.99
C MET A 363 -29.71 -12.35 -16.75
N HIS A 364 -28.81 -11.57 -17.36
CA HIS A 364 -28.84 -10.10 -17.23
C HIS A 364 -30.16 -9.46 -17.70
N ILE A 365 -30.91 -10.11 -18.60
CA ILE A 365 -32.24 -9.65 -19.04
C ILE A 365 -33.27 -9.86 -17.92
N GLN A 366 -33.09 -10.90 -17.10
CA GLN A 366 -33.99 -11.30 -16.02
C GLN A 366 -33.72 -10.55 -14.70
N VAL A 367 -32.51 -10.02 -14.50
CA VAL A 367 -32.09 -9.30 -13.27
C VAL A 367 -33.12 -8.29 -12.76
N PRO A 368 -33.69 -7.37 -13.60
CA PRO A 368 -34.69 -6.42 -13.10
C PRO A 368 -35.93 -7.09 -12.48
N ALA A 369 -36.41 -8.19 -13.06
CA ALA A 369 -37.55 -8.93 -12.54
C ALA A 369 -37.19 -9.70 -11.26
N MET A 370 -35.96 -10.19 -11.13
CA MET A 370 -35.48 -10.87 -9.93
C MET A 370 -35.31 -9.89 -8.76
N VAL A 371 -34.74 -8.70 -8.99
CA VAL A 371 -34.68 -7.63 -7.97
C VAL A 371 -36.09 -7.25 -7.52
N GLU A 372 -37.03 -7.09 -8.45
CA GLU A 372 -38.44 -6.80 -8.15
C GLU A 372 -39.04 -7.84 -7.19
N ARG A 373 -38.82 -9.13 -7.49
CA ARG A 373 -39.28 -10.24 -6.65
C ARG A 373 -38.75 -10.13 -5.21
N VAL A 374 -37.45 -9.89 -5.02
CA VAL A 374 -36.85 -9.76 -3.68
C VAL A 374 -37.44 -8.57 -2.91
N PHE A 375 -37.68 -7.43 -3.56
CA PHE A 375 -38.34 -6.27 -2.94
C PHE A 375 -39.79 -6.55 -2.54
N HIS A 376 -40.51 -7.38 -3.31
CA HIS A 376 -41.86 -7.80 -2.94
C HIS A 376 -41.87 -8.78 -1.76
N GLU A 377 -41.00 -9.79 -1.78
CA GLU A 377 -40.93 -10.85 -0.75
C GLU A 377 -40.52 -10.30 0.62
N THR A 378 -39.64 -9.29 0.64
CA THR A 378 -39.18 -8.61 1.87
C THR A 378 -40.24 -7.71 2.51
N LYS A 379 -41.41 -7.52 1.88
CA LYS A 379 -42.54 -6.72 2.40
C LYS A 379 -42.15 -5.31 2.86
N ILE A 380 -41.17 -4.68 2.20
CA ILE A 380 -40.66 -3.33 2.56
C ILE A 380 -41.81 -2.31 2.62
N TRP A 381 -42.79 -2.44 1.74
CA TRP A 381 -43.98 -1.59 1.63
C TRP A 381 -45.03 -1.77 2.74
N ALA A 382 -44.96 -2.84 3.55
CA ALA A 382 -45.91 -3.09 4.64
C ALA A 382 -45.58 -2.32 5.92
N LEU A 383 -44.34 -1.85 6.08
CA LEU A 383 -43.84 -1.21 7.31
C LEU A 383 -44.35 0.23 7.52
N SER A 384 -44.74 0.93 6.45
CA SER A 384 -45.25 2.32 6.52
C SER A 384 -46.59 2.45 7.28
N ARG A 385 -47.33 1.35 7.51
CA ARG A 385 -48.66 1.41 8.16
C ARG A 385 -48.70 1.12 9.66
N GLN A 386 -47.61 0.64 10.29
CA GLN A 386 -47.63 0.23 11.70
C GLN A 386 -47.15 1.29 12.72
N GLY A 387 -46.77 2.49 12.28
CA GLY A 387 -46.22 3.55 13.14
C GLY A 387 -47.20 4.44 13.93
N LYS A 388 -48.49 4.10 14.06
CA LYS A 388 -49.44 4.91 14.84
C LYS A 388 -49.62 4.35 16.27
N ARG A 389 -48.74 4.72 17.21
CA ARG A 389 -49.00 4.56 18.65
C ARG A 389 -49.99 5.62 19.17
N PRO A 390 -50.84 5.33 20.17
CA PRO A 390 -51.84 6.26 20.69
C PRO A 390 -51.17 7.38 21.50
N ARG A 391 -51.50 8.64 21.18
CA ARG A 391 -51.09 9.82 21.95
C ARG A 391 -51.61 9.73 23.39
N SER A 392 -50.72 9.55 24.36
CA SER A 392 -51.03 9.79 25.77
C SER A 392 -50.92 11.30 26.06
N LYS A 393 -51.91 11.79 26.83
CA LYS A 393 -52.09 13.19 27.19
C LYS A 393 -50.94 13.67 28.10
N ARG A 394 -50.15 14.66 27.65
CA ARG A 394 -49.37 15.52 28.57
C ARG A 394 -49.24 16.94 28.02
N SER A 395 -49.69 17.87 28.86
CA SER A 395 -49.29 19.27 29.01
C SER A 395 -49.64 20.29 27.92
N LEU A 396 -50.48 21.25 28.30
CA LEU A 396 -51.20 22.25 27.52
C LEU A 396 -50.48 23.62 27.57
N LEU A 397 -49.14 23.63 27.49
CA LEU A 397 -48.31 24.84 27.64
C LEU A 397 -47.20 24.99 26.57
N GLY A 398 -47.49 24.58 25.33
CA GLY A 398 -46.54 24.69 24.20
C GLY A 398 -47.08 25.34 22.92
N THR A 399 -48.30 25.90 22.94
CA THR A 399 -49.02 26.26 21.70
C THR A 399 -48.85 27.73 21.28
N VAL A 400 -47.71 28.35 21.58
CA VAL A 400 -47.37 29.71 21.07
C VAL A 400 -46.02 29.77 20.35
N TYR A 401 -45.21 28.69 20.37
CA TYR A 401 -43.87 28.69 19.77
C TYR A 401 -43.72 27.96 18.42
N GLN A 402 -44.81 27.41 17.85
CA GLN A 402 -44.74 26.62 16.60
C GLN A 402 -45.21 27.35 15.32
N SER A 403 -45.74 28.57 15.38
CA SER A 403 -46.19 29.29 14.17
C SER A 403 -45.11 30.17 13.52
N THR A 404 -44.02 30.48 14.24
CA THR A 404 -42.93 31.38 13.76
C THR A 404 -41.62 30.67 13.41
N LEU A 405 -41.35 29.46 13.92
CA LEU A 405 -40.15 28.66 13.54
C LEU A 405 -40.39 27.71 12.35
N GLY A 406 -41.66 27.46 11.97
CA GLY A 406 -42.02 26.58 10.87
C GLY A 406 -41.74 27.13 9.46
N LYS A 407 -41.12 28.30 9.31
CA LYS A 407 -40.73 28.86 8.00
C LYS A 407 -39.22 28.87 7.73
N PHE A 408 -38.39 28.66 8.75
CA PHE A 408 -36.93 28.58 8.58
C PHE A 408 -36.39 27.14 8.42
N VAL A 409 -37.15 26.11 8.83
CA VAL A 409 -36.72 24.70 8.76
C VAL A 409 -36.93 24.05 7.37
N PHE A 410 -37.76 24.65 6.50
CA PHE A 410 -38.07 24.04 5.19
C PHE A 410 -36.96 24.16 4.12
N GLN A 411 -35.90 24.94 4.35
CA GLN A 411 -34.78 25.06 3.39
C GLN A 411 -33.63 24.06 3.64
N GLU A 412 -33.49 23.50 4.85
CA GLU A 412 -32.42 22.54 5.16
C GLU A 412 -32.81 21.08 4.93
N GLN A 413 -34.10 20.73 5.06
CA GLN A 413 -34.59 19.36 4.85
C GLN A 413 -34.25 18.76 3.48
N PRO A 414 -34.45 19.47 2.34
CA PRO A 414 -34.12 18.91 1.02
C PRO A 414 -32.62 18.63 0.85
N ARG A 415 -31.74 19.37 1.53
CA ARG A 415 -30.29 19.16 1.49
C ARG A 415 -29.87 17.95 2.31
N LEU A 416 -30.50 17.72 3.46
CA LEU A 416 -30.26 16.56 4.31
C LEU A 416 -30.80 15.27 3.66
N GLU A 417 -32.00 15.34 3.05
CA GLU A 417 -32.58 14.24 2.25
C GLU A 417 -31.64 13.82 1.12
N MET A 418 -31.14 14.78 0.34
CA MET A 418 -30.19 14.50 -0.75
C MET A 418 -28.86 13.91 -0.24
N LYS A 419 -28.32 14.41 0.88
CA LYS A 419 -27.07 13.90 1.47
C LYS A 419 -27.24 12.46 1.99
N LEU A 420 -28.39 12.16 2.60
CA LEU A 420 -28.72 10.82 3.09
C LEU A 420 -28.91 9.85 1.93
N GLU A 421 -29.62 10.26 0.87
CA GLU A 421 -29.77 9.47 -0.36
C GLU A 421 -28.41 9.15 -0.99
N GLN A 422 -27.52 10.15 -1.13
CA GLN A 422 -26.16 9.95 -1.62
C GLN A 422 -25.35 8.99 -0.75
N THR A 423 -25.51 9.05 0.58
CA THR A 423 -24.82 8.15 1.51
C THR A 423 -25.30 6.70 1.37
N ILE A 424 -26.61 6.51 1.18
CA ILE A 424 -27.21 5.20 0.92
C ILE A 424 -26.72 4.65 -0.41
N LEU A 425 -26.72 5.46 -1.48
CA LEU A 425 -26.21 5.04 -2.79
C LEU A 425 -24.71 4.71 -2.78
N ALA A 426 -23.90 5.45 -2.03
CA ALA A 426 -22.49 5.15 -1.84
C ALA A 426 -22.30 3.80 -1.10
N ASN A 427 -23.11 3.53 -0.07
CA ASN A 427 -23.08 2.26 0.64
C ASN A 427 -23.50 1.08 -0.25
N VAL A 428 -24.54 1.25 -1.08
CA VAL A 428 -24.96 0.23 -2.05
C VAL A 428 -23.85 -0.01 -3.08
N SER A 429 -23.28 1.05 -3.64
CA SER A 429 -22.19 0.93 -4.63
C SER A 429 -20.97 0.20 -4.05
N ARG A 430 -20.59 0.51 -2.80
CA ARG A 430 -19.51 -0.18 -2.09
C ARG A 430 -19.76 -1.68 -1.87
N ILE A 431 -21.02 -2.08 -1.67
CA ILE A 431 -21.36 -3.52 -1.58
C ILE A 431 -21.19 -4.17 -2.95
N LEU A 432 -21.60 -3.48 -4.03
CA LEU A 432 -21.57 -4.02 -5.38
C LEU A 432 -20.17 -4.08 -5.99
N GLU A 433 -19.20 -3.29 -5.49
CA GLU A 433 -17.79 -3.36 -5.91
C GLU A 433 -17.15 -4.74 -5.78
N THR A 434 -17.63 -5.58 -4.84
CA THR A 434 -17.10 -6.93 -4.60
C THR A 434 -17.96 -8.05 -5.21
N VAL A 435 -19.00 -7.68 -5.97
CA VAL A 435 -20.00 -8.60 -6.49
C VAL A 435 -19.68 -8.92 -7.94
N ASN A 436 -19.35 -10.18 -8.20
CA ASN A 436 -18.99 -10.63 -9.56
C ASN A 436 -20.20 -11.10 -10.38
N ARG A 437 -21.34 -11.41 -9.75
CA ARG A 437 -22.58 -11.84 -10.42
C ARG A 437 -23.81 -11.49 -9.60
N TYR A 438 -24.99 -11.50 -10.22
CA TYR A 438 -26.26 -11.36 -9.52
C TYR A 438 -26.46 -12.43 -8.45
N ASP A 439 -26.97 -12.01 -7.29
CA ASP A 439 -27.34 -12.88 -6.17
C ASP A 439 -28.43 -12.20 -5.31
N ASP A 440 -29.51 -12.93 -4.99
CA ASP A 440 -30.61 -12.43 -4.16
C ASP A 440 -30.11 -11.99 -2.76
N LEU A 441 -29.09 -12.64 -2.20
CA LEU A 441 -28.50 -12.25 -0.92
C LEU A 441 -27.83 -10.88 -0.98
N THR A 442 -27.26 -10.51 -2.12
CA THR A 442 -26.65 -9.18 -2.32
C THR A 442 -27.72 -8.09 -2.31
N VAL A 443 -28.85 -8.35 -2.98
CA VAL A 443 -30.03 -7.46 -2.96
C VAL A 443 -30.56 -7.31 -1.53
N LEU A 444 -30.68 -8.41 -0.78
CA LEU A 444 -31.10 -8.41 0.63
C LEU A 444 -30.15 -7.60 1.53
N LYS A 445 -28.83 -7.75 1.37
CA LYS A 445 -27.83 -6.96 2.10
C LYS A 445 -27.97 -5.47 1.82
N CYS A 446 -28.20 -5.09 0.56
CA CYS A 446 -28.42 -3.70 0.17
C CYS A 446 -29.73 -3.12 0.76
N ILE A 447 -30.79 -3.93 0.83
CA ILE A 447 -32.03 -3.56 1.52
C ILE A 447 -31.78 -3.34 3.01
N GLN A 448 -31.05 -4.26 3.66
CA GLN A 448 -30.75 -4.17 5.09
C GLN A 448 -29.90 -2.95 5.45
N ILE A 449 -28.86 -2.64 4.66
CA ILE A 449 -28.01 -1.47 4.92
C ILE A 449 -28.77 -0.16 4.68
N THR A 450 -29.66 -0.14 3.68
CA THR A 450 -30.57 1.00 3.45
C THR A 450 -31.47 1.22 4.65
N LYS A 451 -32.05 0.14 5.19
CA LYS A 451 -32.90 0.19 6.37
C LYS A 451 -32.16 0.67 7.62
N SER A 452 -30.96 0.14 7.90
CA SER A 452 -30.17 0.56 9.07
C SER A 452 -29.73 2.01 8.96
N THR A 453 -29.31 2.46 7.78
CA THR A 453 -28.91 3.85 7.55
C THR A 453 -30.08 4.83 7.74
N LEU A 454 -31.29 4.46 7.27
CA LEU A 454 -32.50 5.26 7.51
C LEU A 454 -32.90 5.31 8.99
N LEU A 455 -32.76 4.21 9.73
CA LEU A 455 -33.08 4.17 11.16
C LEU A 455 -32.10 5.02 11.98
N ASN A 456 -30.80 4.93 11.70
CA ASN A 456 -29.78 5.73 12.38
C ASN A 456 -30.01 7.24 12.20
N ALA A 457 -30.40 7.68 10.99
CA ALA A 457 -30.72 9.09 10.74
C ALA A 457 -31.96 9.59 11.53
N VAL A 458 -32.89 8.69 11.88
CA VAL A 458 -34.03 9.01 12.74
C VAL A 458 -33.59 9.07 14.21
N ASP A 459 -32.80 8.10 14.66
CA ASP A 459 -32.35 7.99 16.06
C ASP A 459 -31.37 9.11 16.46
N GLU A 460 -30.53 9.58 15.53
CA GLU A 460 -29.64 10.73 15.72
C GLU A 460 -30.37 12.08 15.74
N GLY A 461 -31.68 12.10 15.50
CA GLY A 461 -32.48 13.32 15.45
C GLY A 461 -32.11 14.26 14.29
N THR A 462 -31.31 13.78 13.33
CA THR A 462 -30.83 14.58 12.20
C THR A 462 -31.94 14.89 11.20
N MET A 463 -33.01 14.08 11.12
CA MET A 463 -34.16 14.38 10.26
C MET A 463 -35.45 13.62 10.63
N THR A 464 -36.62 14.21 10.35
CA THR A 464 -37.90 13.47 10.34
C THR A 464 -38.10 12.78 9.00
N VAL A 465 -37.77 11.50 8.92
CA VAL A 465 -37.95 10.67 7.73
C VAL A 465 -39.45 10.44 7.48
N THR A 466 -39.97 11.02 6.40
CA THR A 466 -41.39 10.83 6.00
C THR A 466 -41.57 9.51 5.25
N ASP A 467 -42.77 8.93 5.32
CA ASP A 467 -43.13 7.72 4.56
C ASP A 467 -42.84 7.87 3.05
N LYS A 468 -43.10 9.07 2.51
CA LYS A 468 -42.84 9.41 1.10
C LYS A 468 -41.34 9.43 0.78
N PHE A 469 -40.51 9.91 1.69
CA PHE A 469 -39.06 9.92 1.50
C PHE A 469 -38.49 8.50 1.60
N GLN A 470 -38.98 7.65 2.51
CA GLN A 470 -38.59 6.24 2.56
C GLN A 470 -38.93 5.52 1.25
N GLU A 471 -40.15 5.72 0.76
CA GLU A 471 -40.60 5.17 -0.52
C GLU A 471 -39.70 5.62 -1.67
N HIS A 472 -39.37 6.92 -1.73
CA HIS A 472 -38.45 7.45 -2.72
C HIS A 472 -37.07 6.78 -2.66
N VAL A 473 -36.46 6.71 -1.47
CA VAL A 473 -35.15 6.09 -1.28
C VAL A 473 -35.15 4.60 -1.70
N TYR A 474 -36.18 3.83 -1.33
CA TYR A 474 -36.26 2.42 -1.75
C TYR A 474 -36.43 2.27 -3.26
N LEU A 475 -37.17 3.16 -3.93
CA LEU A 475 -37.27 3.17 -5.39
C LEU A 475 -35.93 3.54 -6.05
N THR A 476 -35.20 4.52 -5.50
CA THR A 476 -33.87 4.89 -5.98
C THR A 476 -32.89 3.73 -5.83
N VAL A 477 -32.83 3.08 -4.65
CA VAL A 477 -31.96 1.92 -4.40
C VAL A 477 -32.32 0.76 -5.31
N LYS A 478 -33.60 0.46 -5.47
CA LYS A 478 -34.07 -0.59 -6.39
C LYS A 478 -33.62 -0.32 -7.83
N LYS A 479 -33.77 0.91 -8.33
CA LYS A 479 -33.31 1.30 -9.66
C LYS A 479 -31.80 1.13 -9.79
N ALA A 480 -31.03 1.62 -8.81
CA ALA A 480 -29.58 1.47 -8.79
C ALA A 480 -29.15 -0.02 -8.81
N LEU A 481 -29.82 -0.87 -8.04
CA LEU A 481 -29.57 -2.31 -8.02
C LEU A 481 -29.89 -2.96 -9.37
N CYS A 482 -31.03 -2.64 -9.98
CA CYS A 482 -31.38 -3.15 -11.31
C CYS A 482 -30.34 -2.75 -12.36
N ASP A 483 -29.93 -1.48 -12.38
CA ASP A 483 -28.99 -0.97 -13.39
C ASP A 483 -27.59 -1.57 -13.19
N GLN A 484 -27.07 -1.55 -11.96
CA GLN A 484 -25.70 -2.01 -11.68
C GLN A 484 -25.57 -3.53 -11.71
N LEU A 485 -26.49 -4.28 -11.09
CA LEU A 485 -26.43 -5.75 -11.12
C LEU A 485 -26.68 -6.31 -12.51
N ARG A 486 -27.46 -5.63 -13.36
CA ARG A 486 -27.60 -6.01 -14.77
C ARG A 486 -26.29 -5.88 -15.52
N VAL A 487 -25.54 -4.80 -15.30
CA VAL A 487 -24.21 -4.62 -15.93
C VAL A 487 -23.22 -5.65 -15.40
N ILE A 488 -23.20 -5.89 -14.08
CA ILE A 488 -22.35 -6.93 -13.46
C ILE A 488 -22.69 -8.30 -14.05
N GLN A 489 -23.96 -8.67 -14.10
CA GLN A 489 -24.40 -9.95 -14.66
C GLN A 489 -24.10 -10.05 -16.15
N PHE A 490 -24.25 -8.97 -16.92
CA PHE A 490 -23.93 -8.96 -18.34
C PHE A 490 -22.44 -9.22 -18.58
N LYS A 491 -21.55 -8.58 -17.81
CA LYS A 491 -20.11 -8.85 -17.86
C LYS A 491 -19.82 -10.28 -17.49
N TRP A 492 -20.44 -10.78 -16.42
CA TRP A 492 -20.29 -12.17 -16.00
C TRP A 492 -20.78 -13.16 -17.07
N ASP A 493 -21.92 -12.90 -17.71
CA ASP A 493 -22.47 -13.70 -18.81
C ASP A 493 -21.50 -13.71 -20.02
N GLN A 494 -20.87 -12.58 -20.34
CA GLN A 494 -19.85 -12.49 -21.41
C GLN A 494 -18.57 -13.23 -21.06
N GLU A 495 -18.09 -13.04 -19.84
CA GLU A 495 -16.87 -13.67 -19.36
C GLU A 495 -17.07 -15.18 -19.31
N ASN A 496 -18.13 -15.67 -18.65
CA ASN A 496 -18.39 -17.11 -18.42
C ASN A 496 -19.04 -17.83 -19.61
N GLY A 497 -19.37 -17.12 -20.70
CA GLY A 497 -19.68 -17.72 -22.00
C GLY A 497 -18.43 -18.24 -22.73
N LEU A 498 -17.23 -17.90 -22.27
CA LEU A 498 -15.98 -18.40 -22.81
C LEU A 498 -15.60 -19.76 -22.19
N PRO A 499 -15.01 -20.67 -22.99
CA PRO A 499 -14.36 -21.87 -22.49
C PRO A 499 -13.31 -21.56 -21.42
N ARG A 500 -13.45 -22.20 -20.26
CA ARG A 500 -12.66 -21.97 -19.03
C ARG A 500 -11.14 -21.97 -19.24
N SER A 501 -10.62 -22.76 -20.19
CA SER A 501 -9.18 -22.80 -20.49
C SER A 501 -8.65 -21.51 -21.14
N MET A 502 -9.46 -20.80 -21.92
CA MET A 502 -9.07 -19.52 -22.54
C MET A 502 -9.06 -18.38 -21.53
N GLN A 503 -10.09 -18.27 -20.69
CA GLN A 503 -10.12 -17.29 -19.60
C GLN A 503 -8.94 -17.51 -18.65
N LEU A 504 -8.64 -18.76 -18.32
CA LEU A 504 -7.53 -19.09 -17.43
C LEU A 504 -6.19 -18.67 -18.06
N LEU A 505 -5.99 -18.91 -19.36
CA LEU A 505 -4.81 -18.43 -20.08
C LEU A 505 -4.71 -16.91 -20.07
N GLN A 506 -5.81 -16.20 -20.39
CA GLN A 506 -5.86 -14.75 -20.38
C GLN A 506 -5.52 -14.19 -19.01
N ASN A 507 -6.22 -14.63 -17.95
CA ASN A 507 -6.03 -14.14 -16.59
C ASN A 507 -4.59 -14.36 -16.13
N ILE A 508 -4.03 -15.55 -16.36
CA ILE A 508 -2.66 -15.87 -15.96
C ILE A 508 -1.63 -14.98 -16.68
N VAL A 509 -1.80 -14.76 -17.99
CA VAL A 509 -0.84 -13.96 -18.77
C VAL A 509 -1.04 -12.47 -18.53
N CYS A 510 -2.27 -11.98 -18.41
CA CYS A 510 -2.57 -10.59 -18.07
C CYS A 510 -2.03 -10.23 -16.68
N ASP A 511 -2.30 -11.04 -15.66
CA ASP A 511 -1.72 -10.86 -14.32
C ASP A 511 -0.19 -10.82 -14.35
N TRP A 512 0.41 -11.70 -15.16
CA TRP A 512 1.85 -11.73 -15.34
C TRP A 512 2.37 -10.46 -16.02
N LEU A 513 1.71 -9.98 -17.08
CA LEU A 513 2.07 -8.74 -17.78
C LEU A 513 1.94 -7.52 -16.87
N GLU A 514 0.82 -7.36 -16.16
CA GLU A 514 0.58 -6.24 -15.25
C GLU A 514 1.69 -6.11 -14.20
N ARG A 515 2.13 -7.23 -13.62
CA ARG A 515 3.17 -7.25 -12.58
C ARG A 515 4.57 -7.00 -13.12
N ASN A 516 4.86 -7.42 -14.35
CA ASN A 516 6.24 -7.50 -14.82
C ASN A 516 6.61 -6.49 -15.92
N VAL A 517 5.66 -5.97 -16.70
CA VAL A 517 5.95 -5.04 -17.81
C VAL A 517 6.64 -3.77 -17.31
N ARG A 518 6.12 -3.14 -16.25
CA ARG A 518 6.71 -1.91 -15.69
C ARG A 518 8.14 -2.12 -15.19
N LYS A 519 8.36 -3.18 -14.41
CA LYS A 519 9.68 -3.50 -13.85
C LYS A 519 10.68 -3.80 -14.96
N SER A 520 10.28 -4.59 -15.95
CA SER A 520 11.12 -4.95 -17.09
C SER A 520 11.47 -3.75 -17.95
N PHE A 521 10.53 -2.82 -18.13
CA PHE A 521 10.79 -1.56 -18.81
C PHE A 521 11.79 -0.67 -18.05
N ILE A 522 11.69 -0.60 -16.72
CA ILE A 522 12.66 0.17 -15.90
C ILE A 522 14.07 -0.43 -16.05
N GLU A 523 14.20 -1.75 -15.97
CA GLU A 523 15.49 -2.44 -16.17
C GLU A 523 16.08 -2.18 -17.58
N GLU A 524 15.23 -2.19 -18.61
CA GLU A 524 15.61 -1.83 -19.98
C GLU A 524 16.06 -0.37 -20.09
N LEU A 525 15.30 0.55 -19.53
CA LEU A 525 15.57 1.97 -19.55
C LEU A 525 16.90 2.27 -18.83
N VAL A 526 17.12 1.67 -17.67
CA VAL A 526 18.39 1.76 -16.90
C VAL A 526 19.56 1.26 -17.74
N GLY A 527 19.42 0.10 -18.40
CA GLY A 527 20.46 -0.47 -19.26
C GLY A 527 20.77 0.43 -20.46
N ALA A 528 19.74 0.95 -21.14
CA ALA A 528 19.88 1.83 -22.29
C ALA A 528 20.53 3.18 -21.92
N ILE A 529 20.09 3.79 -20.81
CA ILE A 529 20.70 5.03 -20.30
C ILE A 529 22.15 4.77 -19.89
N GLY A 530 22.41 3.71 -19.13
CA GLY A 530 23.76 3.36 -18.69
C GLY A 530 24.73 3.20 -19.85
N LEU A 531 24.33 2.51 -20.92
CA LEU A 531 25.12 2.40 -22.16
C LEU A 531 25.31 3.74 -22.87
N ALA A 532 24.25 4.53 -23.02
CA ALA A 532 24.32 5.84 -23.68
C ALA A 532 25.16 6.86 -22.90
N LEU A 533 25.19 6.76 -21.57
CA LEU A 533 26.02 7.60 -20.70
C LEU A 533 27.47 7.16 -20.71
N LYS A 534 27.74 5.84 -20.82
CA LYS A 534 29.10 5.30 -20.88
C LYS A 534 29.99 5.99 -21.93
N GLU A 535 29.40 6.38 -23.05
CA GLU A 535 30.08 7.00 -24.19
C GLU A 535 30.24 8.53 -24.05
N LYS A 536 29.72 9.15 -22.99
CA LYS A 536 29.80 10.61 -22.82
C LYS A 536 31.18 11.04 -22.36
N ARG A 537 31.64 12.18 -22.91
CA ARG A 537 32.97 12.71 -22.59
C ARG A 537 33.16 13.06 -21.12
N TRP A 538 32.15 13.62 -20.43
CA TRP A 538 32.25 13.91 -19.00
C TRP A 538 32.42 12.66 -18.14
N VAL A 539 32.04 11.49 -18.67
CA VAL A 539 32.23 10.21 -18.00
C VAL A 539 33.68 9.73 -18.10
N SER A 540 34.34 9.90 -19.24
CA SER A 540 35.71 9.43 -19.48
C SER A 540 36.78 10.49 -19.20
N ASP A 541 36.50 11.77 -19.44
CA ASP A 541 37.43 12.90 -19.35
C ASP A 541 37.15 13.76 -18.09
N PRO A 542 38.06 13.79 -17.10
CA PRO A 542 37.87 14.53 -15.86
C PRO A 542 37.77 16.05 -16.08
N VAL A 543 38.40 16.57 -17.15
CA VAL A 543 38.34 18.01 -17.50
C VAL A 543 36.93 18.39 -17.89
N VAL A 544 36.27 17.54 -18.67
CA VAL A 544 34.90 17.80 -19.14
C VAL A 544 33.90 17.71 -17.98
N MET A 545 34.12 16.81 -17.02
CA MET A 545 33.32 16.78 -15.79
C MET A 545 33.50 18.05 -14.96
N GLN A 546 34.74 18.52 -14.78
CA GLN A 546 35.01 19.77 -14.08
C GLN A 546 34.32 20.96 -14.76
N ALA A 547 34.41 21.06 -16.08
CA ALA A 547 33.74 22.11 -16.84
C ALA A 547 32.22 22.11 -16.65
N MET A 548 31.59 20.94 -16.47
CA MET A 548 30.15 20.85 -16.17
C MET A 548 29.81 21.33 -14.75
N ILE A 549 30.65 20.99 -13.77
CA ILE A 549 30.52 21.48 -12.39
C ILE A 549 30.67 23.00 -12.36
N ASP A 550 31.68 23.54 -13.04
CA ASP A 550 31.94 24.98 -13.09
C ASP A 550 30.80 25.72 -13.81
N ASN A 551 30.32 25.19 -14.94
CA ASN A 551 29.21 25.78 -15.68
C ASN A 551 27.92 25.85 -14.84
N SER A 552 27.63 24.83 -14.03
CA SER A 552 26.50 24.87 -13.08
C SER A 552 26.62 26.00 -12.06
N LEU A 553 27.83 26.23 -11.52
CA LEU A 553 28.06 27.35 -10.60
C LEU A 553 27.87 28.70 -11.30
N VAL A 554 28.35 28.84 -12.53
CA VAL A 554 28.15 30.04 -13.35
C VAL A 554 26.67 30.28 -13.60
N GLU A 555 25.91 29.27 -14.01
CA GLU A 555 24.46 29.37 -14.23
C GLU A 555 23.71 29.81 -12.96
N LEU A 556 24.10 29.31 -11.79
CA LEU A 556 23.53 29.73 -10.51
C LEU A 556 23.85 31.19 -10.18
N ILE A 557 25.08 31.64 -10.43
CA ILE A 557 25.49 33.03 -10.22
C ILE A 557 24.74 33.96 -11.17
N GLU A 558 24.67 33.63 -12.46
CA GLU A 558 23.93 34.39 -13.47
C GLU A 558 22.43 34.47 -13.12
N SER A 559 21.89 33.40 -12.52
CA SER A 559 20.50 33.33 -12.06
C SER A 559 20.25 34.00 -10.70
N LYS A 560 21.25 34.67 -10.11
CA LYS A 560 21.17 35.33 -8.78
C LYS A 560 20.85 34.36 -7.63
N HIS A 561 21.44 33.17 -7.69
CA HIS A 561 21.37 32.13 -6.67
C HIS A 561 22.75 31.94 -6.01
N GLU A 562 23.42 33.04 -5.66
CA GLU A 562 24.79 33.05 -5.13
C GLU A 562 24.91 32.26 -3.82
N ALA A 563 23.90 32.33 -2.95
CA ALA A 563 23.88 31.57 -1.70
C ALA A 563 23.87 30.05 -1.93
N ARG A 564 23.22 29.58 -3.01
CA ARG A 564 23.22 28.16 -3.39
C ARG A 564 24.55 27.77 -4.03
N ALA A 565 25.13 28.63 -4.87
CA ALA A 565 26.44 28.40 -5.45
C ALA A 565 27.52 28.25 -4.35
N ILE A 566 27.50 29.12 -3.34
CA ILE A 566 28.41 29.04 -2.18
C ILE A 566 28.20 27.73 -1.41
N ALA A 567 26.95 27.35 -1.13
CA ALA A 567 26.66 26.09 -0.42
C ALA A 567 27.14 24.84 -1.18
N LEU A 568 27.08 24.85 -2.52
CA LEU A 568 27.57 23.76 -3.37
C LEU A 568 29.11 23.73 -3.45
N ILE A 569 29.77 24.88 -3.33
CA ILE A 569 31.23 24.96 -3.18
C ILE A 569 31.67 24.40 -1.83
N ASP A 570 30.93 24.70 -0.77
CA ASP A 570 31.20 24.18 0.58
C ASP A 570 30.89 22.68 0.72
N TYR A 571 30.03 22.13 -0.15
CA TYR A 571 29.62 20.72 -0.17
C TYR A 571 29.80 20.07 -1.56
N PRO A 572 31.05 19.84 -1.99
CA PRO A 572 31.37 19.45 -3.37
C PRO A 572 30.91 18.04 -3.76
N SER A 573 30.80 17.11 -2.80
CA SER A 573 30.28 15.76 -3.05
C SER A 573 28.80 15.79 -3.43
N GLY A 574 27.99 16.54 -2.67
CA GLY A 574 26.58 16.76 -3.02
C GLY A 574 26.41 17.52 -4.33
N HIS A 575 27.31 18.45 -4.65
CA HIS A 575 27.27 19.14 -5.93
C HIS A 575 27.51 18.19 -7.12
N ILE A 576 28.48 17.27 -7.02
CA ILE A 576 28.67 16.24 -8.06
C ILE A 576 27.42 15.35 -8.18
N ASP A 577 26.86 14.90 -7.06
CA ASP A 577 25.68 14.05 -7.06
C ASP A 577 24.48 14.75 -7.70
N ASP A 578 24.29 16.05 -7.46
CA ASP A 578 23.26 16.88 -8.09
C ASP A 578 23.45 16.95 -9.61
N ILE A 579 24.68 17.20 -10.07
CA ILE A 579 25.01 17.28 -11.51
C ILE A 579 24.81 15.93 -12.19
N LEU A 580 25.32 14.85 -11.60
CA LEU A 580 25.13 13.50 -12.13
C LEU A 580 23.65 13.15 -12.19
N SER A 581 22.89 13.49 -11.16
CA SER A 581 21.43 13.27 -11.13
C SER A 581 20.73 14.05 -12.24
N GLN A 582 21.09 15.31 -12.47
CA GLN A 582 20.53 16.13 -13.53
C GLN A 582 20.87 15.59 -14.93
N LEU A 583 22.11 15.18 -15.15
CA LEU A 583 22.55 14.59 -16.42
C LEU A 583 21.83 13.27 -16.71
N ILE A 584 21.67 12.42 -15.70
CA ILE A 584 20.93 11.15 -15.82
C ILE A 584 19.45 11.41 -16.08
N ARG A 585 18.79 12.29 -15.31
CA ARG A 585 17.38 12.64 -15.52
C ARG A 585 17.12 13.24 -16.89
N SER A 586 17.98 14.15 -17.34
CA SER A 586 17.91 14.73 -18.68
C SER A 586 17.99 13.64 -19.75
N LYS A 587 18.92 12.68 -19.60
CA LYS A 587 19.04 11.58 -20.54
C LYS A 587 17.87 10.60 -20.47
N ALA A 588 17.36 10.33 -19.27
CA ALA A 588 16.17 9.51 -19.06
C ALA A 588 14.96 10.10 -19.78
N HIS A 589 14.71 11.39 -19.62
CA HIS A 589 13.64 12.11 -20.32
C HIS A 589 13.77 12.02 -21.84
N GLN A 590 14.98 12.21 -22.38
CA GLN A 590 15.21 12.13 -23.82
C GLN A 590 14.92 10.74 -24.39
N CYS A 591 15.25 9.69 -23.64
CA CYS A 591 15.12 8.31 -24.12
C CYS A 591 13.75 7.67 -23.79
N LEU A 592 13.00 8.22 -22.83
CA LEU A 592 11.84 7.58 -22.22
C LEU A 592 10.79 7.16 -23.26
N PHE A 593 10.26 8.11 -24.02
CA PHE A 593 9.15 7.83 -24.95
C PHE A 593 9.54 6.93 -26.11
N ASP A 594 10.73 7.15 -26.69
CA ASP A 594 11.24 6.33 -27.79
C ASP A 594 11.44 4.88 -27.35
N LYS A 595 12.04 4.68 -26.16
CA LYS A 595 12.27 3.35 -25.60
C LYS A 595 10.99 2.67 -25.16
N LEU A 596 10.06 3.42 -24.56
CA LEU A 596 8.76 2.89 -24.15
C LEU A 596 7.94 2.42 -25.35
N THR A 597 7.92 3.21 -26.43
CA THR A 597 7.23 2.86 -27.67
C THR A 597 7.87 1.65 -28.34
N GLN A 598 9.21 1.61 -28.39
CA GLN A 598 9.94 0.45 -28.93
C GLN A 598 9.65 -0.82 -28.12
N PHE A 599 9.71 -0.73 -26.79
CA PHE A 599 9.47 -1.84 -25.87
C PHE A 599 8.04 -2.39 -25.98
N ALA A 600 7.04 -1.50 -25.96
CA ALA A 600 5.64 -1.85 -26.13
C ALA A 600 5.41 -2.57 -27.46
N ARG A 601 5.96 -2.03 -28.56
CA ARG A 601 5.86 -2.65 -29.89
C ARG A 601 6.47 -4.05 -29.92
N CYS A 602 7.69 -4.24 -29.38
CA CYS A 602 8.31 -5.56 -29.33
C CYS A 602 7.47 -6.58 -28.55
N LEU A 603 6.91 -6.19 -27.39
CA LEU A 603 6.04 -7.06 -26.60
C LEU A 603 4.78 -7.47 -27.38
N ILE A 604 4.10 -6.50 -27.97
CA ILE A 604 2.88 -6.72 -28.74
C ILE A 604 3.16 -7.61 -29.95
N ASP A 605 4.26 -7.37 -30.67
CA ASP A 605 4.65 -8.17 -31.83
C ASP A 605 5.01 -9.62 -31.42
N CYS A 606 5.63 -9.81 -30.25
CA CYS A 606 5.87 -11.14 -29.69
C CYS A 606 4.56 -11.86 -29.34
N ILE A 607 3.57 -11.17 -28.75
CA ILE A 607 2.25 -11.74 -28.46
C ILE A 607 1.56 -12.18 -29.75
N ARG A 608 1.54 -11.31 -30.77
CA ARG A 608 0.94 -11.60 -32.09
C ARG A 608 1.62 -12.79 -32.77
N ALA A 609 2.95 -12.79 -32.83
CA ALA A 609 3.72 -13.88 -33.43
C ALA A 609 3.47 -15.21 -32.71
N SER A 610 3.34 -15.18 -31.38
CA SER A 610 3.07 -16.37 -30.57
C SER A 610 1.67 -16.92 -30.82
N ALA A 611 0.67 -16.04 -30.96
CA ALA A 611 -0.70 -16.42 -31.32
C ALA A 611 -0.75 -17.08 -32.71
N ALA A 612 -0.10 -16.47 -33.71
CA ALA A 612 -0.02 -17.03 -35.05
C ALA A 612 0.61 -18.44 -35.04
N LYS A 613 1.61 -18.68 -34.18
CA LYS A 613 2.21 -20.03 -34.02
C LYS A 613 1.27 -21.01 -33.32
N ALA A 614 0.59 -20.57 -32.26
CA ALA A 614 -0.38 -21.40 -31.53
C ALA A 614 -1.58 -21.80 -32.40
N ARG A 615 -2.05 -20.91 -33.27
CA ARG A 615 -3.08 -21.18 -34.28
C ARG A 615 -2.71 -22.38 -35.16
N HIS A 616 -1.46 -22.42 -35.65
CA HIS A 616 -0.99 -23.49 -36.53
C HIS A 616 -0.62 -24.78 -35.78
N ALA A 617 -0.66 -24.78 -34.45
CA ALA A 617 -0.38 -25.98 -33.66
C ALA A 617 -1.58 -26.94 -33.69
N ARG A 618 -1.27 -28.22 -33.94
CA ARG A 618 -2.26 -29.31 -33.98
C ARG A 618 -2.73 -29.74 -32.59
N LYS A 619 -1.91 -29.50 -31.57
CA LYS A 619 -2.10 -29.84 -30.16
C LYS A 619 -1.16 -28.99 -29.31
N ASP A 620 -1.37 -29.02 -28.00
CA ASP A 620 -0.65 -28.26 -26.98
C ASP A 620 -0.59 -26.76 -27.33
N ARG A 621 -1.69 -26.17 -27.81
CA ARG A 621 -1.71 -24.79 -28.34
C ARG A 621 -1.23 -23.77 -27.31
N THR A 622 -1.59 -23.95 -26.04
CA THR A 622 -1.13 -23.09 -24.94
C THR A 622 0.38 -23.21 -24.71
N VAL A 623 0.92 -24.42 -24.75
CA VAL A 623 2.37 -24.67 -24.65
C VAL A 623 3.09 -24.04 -25.84
N CYS A 624 2.51 -24.16 -27.03
CA CYS A 624 3.02 -23.53 -28.24
C CYS A 624 3.06 -22.01 -28.07
N PHE A 625 1.95 -21.39 -27.66
CA PHE A 625 1.87 -19.96 -27.41
C PHE A 625 2.95 -19.48 -26.44
N LEU A 626 3.01 -20.07 -25.24
CA LEU A 626 3.94 -19.63 -24.20
C LEU A 626 5.41 -19.90 -24.56
N SER A 627 5.72 -21.00 -25.25
CA SER A 627 7.09 -21.30 -25.69
C SER A 627 7.57 -20.35 -26.78
N TRP A 628 6.71 -19.99 -27.73
CA TRP A 628 7.02 -18.99 -28.76
C TRP A 628 7.10 -17.59 -28.17
N LEU A 629 6.26 -17.26 -27.19
CA LEU A 629 6.35 -15.99 -26.48
C LEU A 629 7.69 -15.89 -25.76
N LYS A 630 8.08 -16.94 -25.05
CA LYS A 630 9.38 -17.03 -24.39
C LYS A 630 10.55 -16.84 -25.36
N SER A 631 10.49 -17.48 -26.54
CA SER A 631 11.52 -17.33 -27.57
C SER A 631 11.54 -15.92 -28.14
N GLY A 632 10.39 -15.38 -28.54
CA GLY A 632 10.26 -14.05 -29.13
C GLY A 632 10.79 -12.97 -28.18
N LEU A 633 10.45 -13.04 -26.89
CA LEU A 633 10.97 -12.12 -25.89
C LEU A 633 12.49 -12.22 -25.76
N ARG A 634 13.05 -13.42 -25.82
CA ARG A 634 14.51 -13.62 -25.78
C ARG A 634 15.23 -13.04 -26.99
N ASP A 635 14.59 -13.11 -28.15
CA ASP A 635 15.19 -12.71 -29.43
C ASP A 635 15.06 -11.20 -29.68
N GLN A 636 13.97 -10.57 -29.22
CA GLN A 636 13.64 -9.18 -29.53
C GLN A 636 13.93 -8.17 -28.42
N LEU A 637 13.96 -8.60 -27.15
CA LEU A 637 14.25 -7.71 -26.03
C LEU A 637 15.72 -7.79 -25.61
N PRO A 638 16.30 -6.72 -25.06
CA PRO A 638 17.66 -6.79 -24.52
C PRO A 638 17.75 -7.57 -23.22
N THR A 639 18.95 -8.07 -22.90
CA THR A 639 19.19 -9.01 -21.79
C THR A 639 18.73 -8.50 -20.43
N ALA A 640 18.70 -7.18 -20.20
CA ALA A 640 18.22 -6.58 -18.95
C ALA A 640 16.71 -6.83 -18.77
N ALA A 641 15.90 -6.46 -19.76
CA ALA A 641 14.44 -6.64 -19.73
C ALA A 641 14.00 -8.12 -19.67
N ILE A 642 14.77 -9.00 -20.33
CA ILE A 642 14.49 -10.43 -20.43
C ILE A 642 14.44 -11.10 -19.06
N ASN A 643 15.30 -10.70 -18.12
CA ASN A 643 15.43 -11.41 -16.85
C ASN A 643 14.15 -11.34 -16.01
N CYS A 644 13.50 -10.17 -15.93
CA CYS A 644 12.27 -10.02 -15.16
C CYS A 644 11.07 -10.73 -15.82
N LEU A 645 10.92 -10.64 -17.14
CA LEU A 645 9.81 -11.31 -17.87
C LEU A 645 9.97 -12.83 -17.88
N LEU A 646 11.16 -13.36 -18.15
CA LEU A 646 11.33 -14.80 -18.33
C LEU A 646 11.36 -15.60 -17.02
N THR A 647 11.83 -15.01 -15.92
CA THR A 647 11.90 -15.69 -14.62
C THR A 647 10.53 -15.85 -13.97
N SER A 648 9.60 -14.95 -14.30
CA SER A 648 8.23 -14.93 -13.77
C SER A 648 7.19 -15.51 -14.72
N MET A 649 7.61 -15.96 -15.91
CA MET A 649 6.70 -16.43 -16.96
C MET A 649 5.93 -17.69 -16.51
N PRO A 650 4.61 -17.74 -16.73
CA PRO A 650 3.78 -18.88 -16.38
C PRO A 650 4.24 -20.19 -17.04
N HIS A 651 4.07 -21.31 -16.33
CA HIS A 651 4.35 -22.64 -16.85
C HIS A 651 3.11 -23.24 -17.53
N ALA A 652 3.29 -23.77 -18.74
CA ALA A 652 2.21 -24.31 -19.56
C ALA A 652 1.76 -25.74 -19.20
N ASN A 653 2.42 -26.39 -18.23
CA ASN A 653 2.22 -27.82 -17.93
C ASN A 653 0.99 -28.12 -17.07
N ASP A 654 0.18 -27.12 -16.76
CA ASP A 654 -1.07 -27.33 -16.03
C ASP A 654 -2.16 -27.68 -17.05
N GLY A 655 -2.59 -28.95 -17.08
CA GLY A 655 -3.52 -29.49 -18.08
C GLY A 655 -4.85 -28.72 -18.19
N ASN A 656 -5.17 -27.91 -17.18
CA ASN A 656 -6.35 -27.06 -17.10
C ASN A 656 -6.30 -25.79 -17.99
N ILE A 657 -5.12 -25.40 -18.49
CA ILE A 657 -4.93 -24.17 -19.31
C ILE A 657 -4.85 -24.51 -20.81
N ASN A 658 -4.95 -25.79 -21.19
CA ASN A 658 -4.79 -26.18 -22.60
C ASN A 658 -5.99 -25.73 -23.45
N CYS A 659 -5.73 -24.98 -24.51
CA CYS A 659 -6.73 -24.48 -25.46
C CYS A 659 -6.92 -25.43 -26.67
N ASP A 660 -6.58 -26.72 -26.53
CA ASP A 660 -6.72 -27.71 -27.61
C ASP A 660 -8.19 -28.01 -27.94
N ASP A 661 -9.07 -27.93 -26.96
CA ASP A 661 -10.52 -28.13 -27.12
C ASP A 661 -11.21 -26.96 -27.84
N GLN A 662 -10.46 -25.91 -28.20
CA GLN A 662 -10.96 -24.71 -28.85
C GLN A 662 -10.58 -24.66 -30.34
N PRO A 663 -11.41 -23.99 -31.18
CA PRO A 663 -11.07 -23.79 -32.58
C PRO A 663 -9.75 -22.99 -32.70
N PRO A 664 -8.82 -23.34 -33.62
CA PRO A 664 -7.58 -22.59 -33.85
C PRO A 664 -7.77 -21.08 -34.05
N GLU A 665 -8.93 -20.69 -34.56
CA GLU A 665 -9.35 -19.33 -34.86
C GLU A 665 -9.40 -18.43 -33.61
N VAL A 666 -9.42 -18.99 -32.40
CA VAL A 666 -9.28 -18.20 -31.15
C VAL A 666 -7.92 -17.48 -31.04
N PHE A 667 -6.94 -17.86 -31.89
CA PHE A 667 -5.64 -17.21 -32.05
C PHE A 667 -5.50 -16.49 -33.41
N ASP A 668 -6.60 -16.14 -34.11
CA ASP A 668 -6.53 -15.44 -35.40
C ASP A 668 -6.01 -14.00 -35.26
N GLU A 669 -5.22 -13.55 -36.26
CA GLU A 669 -4.70 -12.18 -36.37
C GLU A 669 -5.79 -11.18 -36.78
N ASN A 670 -6.86 -11.62 -37.44
CA ASN A 670 -7.97 -10.76 -37.87
C ASN A 670 -9.07 -10.62 -36.81
N ASP A 671 -9.09 -11.52 -35.82
CA ASP A 671 -10.05 -11.58 -34.72
C ASP A 671 -9.29 -11.71 -33.38
N LEU A 672 -8.25 -10.87 -33.23
CA LEU A 672 -7.40 -10.75 -32.04
C LEU A 672 -8.20 -10.43 -30.76
N ASP A 673 -9.50 -10.15 -30.89
CA ASP A 673 -10.40 -9.68 -29.85
C ASP A 673 -10.51 -10.62 -28.66
N PHE A 674 -10.25 -11.92 -28.85
CA PHE A 674 -10.43 -12.90 -27.78
C PHE A 674 -9.15 -13.10 -26.95
N VAL A 675 -8.16 -13.88 -27.41
CA VAL A 675 -7.01 -14.22 -26.55
C VAL A 675 -6.00 -13.08 -26.42
N CYS A 676 -5.68 -12.39 -27.51
CA CYS A 676 -4.56 -11.45 -27.54
C CYS A 676 -4.92 -10.03 -27.12
N LYS A 677 -6.14 -9.57 -27.44
CA LYS A 677 -6.56 -8.20 -27.14
C LYS A 677 -6.47 -7.86 -25.66
N PRO A 678 -6.96 -8.67 -24.71
CA PRO A 678 -6.76 -8.38 -23.28
C PRO A 678 -5.28 -8.23 -22.91
N MET A 679 -4.40 -9.08 -23.47
CA MET A 679 -2.96 -9.01 -23.20
C MET A 679 -2.32 -7.76 -23.81
N ILE A 680 -2.73 -7.37 -25.02
CA ILE A 680 -2.28 -6.16 -25.71
C ILE A 680 -2.77 -4.92 -24.96
N ASP A 681 -4.05 -4.89 -24.58
CA ASP A 681 -4.67 -3.80 -23.83
C ASP A 681 -3.94 -3.58 -22.49
N VAL A 682 -3.55 -4.65 -21.79
CA VAL A 682 -2.71 -4.55 -20.58
C VAL A 682 -1.36 -3.91 -20.88
N VAL A 683 -0.67 -4.32 -21.95
CA VAL A 683 0.62 -3.72 -22.34
C VAL A 683 0.43 -2.24 -22.69
N GLU A 684 -0.58 -1.89 -23.46
CA GLU A 684 -0.90 -0.51 -23.83
C GLU A 684 -1.30 0.33 -22.62
N GLN A 685 -2.08 -0.22 -21.68
CA GLN A 685 -2.48 0.46 -20.45
C GLN A 685 -1.27 0.75 -19.56
N VAL A 686 -0.45 -0.25 -19.26
CA VAL A 686 0.74 -0.08 -18.41
C VAL A 686 1.72 0.90 -19.05
N THR A 687 1.94 0.80 -20.37
CA THR A 687 2.84 1.71 -21.07
C THR A 687 2.27 3.12 -21.16
N ALA A 688 0.97 3.30 -21.37
CA ALA A 688 0.32 4.61 -21.30
C ALA A 688 0.40 5.22 -19.90
N GLU A 689 0.27 4.42 -18.83
CA GLU A 689 0.45 4.90 -17.45
C GLU A 689 1.86 5.41 -17.20
N ILE A 690 2.87 4.65 -17.63
CA ILE A 690 4.28 5.06 -17.56
C ILE A 690 4.50 6.35 -18.37
N GLY A 691 3.92 6.44 -19.57
CA GLY A 691 4.00 7.63 -20.42
C GLY A 691 3.35 8.86 -19.78
N ARG A 692 2.18 8.71 -19.12
CA ARG A 692 1.48 9.78 -18.42
C ARG A 692 2.23 10.32 -17.22
N GLN A 693 2.99 9.49 -16.51
CA GLN A 693 3.84 9.95 -15.41
C GLN A 693 4.92 10.92 -15.90
N GLY A 694 5.35 10.80 -17.17
CA GLY A 694 6.25 11.75 -17.84
C GLY A 694 7.68 11.77 -17.29
N HIS A 695 7.91 11.25 -16.09
CA HIS A 695 9.19 11.16 -15.40
C HIS A 695 9.26 9.84 -14.61
N ILE A 696 10.37 9.12 -14.74
CA ILE A 696 10.71 7.97 -13.89
C ILE A 696 12.05 8.28 -13.25
N ASP A 697 12.12 8.28 -11.91
CA ASP A 697 13.41 8.45 -11.24
C ASP A 697 14.18 7.14 -11.27
N VAL A 698 15.06 7.01 -12.26
CA VAL A 698 15.97 5.86 -12.43
C VAL A 698 17.40 6.21 -12.03
N THR A 699 17.60 7.33 -11.35
CA THR A 699 18.92 7.92 -11.12
C THR A 699 19.83 6.98 -10.33
N LEU A 700 19.34 6.48 -9.20
CA LEU A 700 20.10 5.58 -8.34
C LEU A 700 20.39 4.24 -9.04
N ASP A 701 19.41 3.69 -9.75
CA ASP A 701 19.54 2.42 -10.48
C ASP A 701 20.56 2.52 -11.63
N VAL A 702 20.55 3.62 -12.38
CA VAL A 702 21.55 3.91 -13.42
C VAL A 702 22.95 4.06 -12.82
N LEU A 703 23.09 4.76 -11.69
CA LEU A 703 24.37 4.88 -11.00
C LEU A 703 24.88 3.51 -10.52
N MET A 704 24.01 2.69 -9.94
CA MET A 704 24.34 1.32 -9.54
C MET A 704 24.69 0.42 -10.73
N PHE A 705 23.97 0.56 -11.86
CA PHE A 705 24.26 -0.16 -13.10
C PHE A 705 25.65 0.20 -13.66
N ILE A 706 25.98 1.49 -13.71
CA ILE A 706 27.31 1.95 -14.14
C ILE A 706 28.39 1.42 -13.20
N ARG A 707 28.19 1.51 -11.88
CA ARG A 707 29.14 1.04 -10.84
C ARG A 707 29.38 -0.47 -10.90
N SER A 708 28.32 -1.27 -10.95
CA SER A 708 28.39 -2.73 -10.94
C SER A 708 29.06 -3.31 -12.19
N ARG A 709 28.86 -2.70 -13.36
CA ARG A 709 29.57 -3.10 -14.60
C ARG A 709 30.98 -2.52 -14.72
N ALA A 710 31.34 -1.51 -13.93
CA ALA A 710 32.70 -0.98 -13.86
C ALA A 710 33.64 -1.84 -13.03
N HIS A 711 33.14 -2.53 -12.01
CA HIS A 711 33.90 -3.45 -11.17
C HIS A 711 34.17 -4.78 -11.92
N GLY A 712 35.11 -4.77 -12.88
CA GLY A 712 35.62 -5.99 -13.50
C GLY A 712 35.97 -5.93 -14.99
N ALA A 713 35.67 -4.82 -15.69
CA ALA A 713 36.05 -4.66 -17.09
C ALA A 713 37.16 -3.61 -17.23
N SER A 714 38.23 -3.93 -17.97
CA SER A 714 39.33 -3.02 -18.38
C SER A 714 38.88 -1.83 -19.25
N SER A 715 37.57 -1.63 -19.40
CA SER A 715 36.88 -0.58 -20.16
C SER A 715 35.65 -0.04 -19.40
N GLY A 716 35.59 -0.25 -18.08
CA GLY A 716 34.53 0.20 -17.19
C GLY A 716 34.61 1.69 -16.89
N VAL A 717 33.46 2.34 -16.71
CA VAL A 717 33.37 3.73 -16.26
C VAL A 717 33.61 3.76 -14.76
N MET A 718 34.78 4.19 -14.32
CA MET A 718 35.03 4.44 -12.90
C MET A 718 34.26 5.70 -12.47
N PRO A 719 33.41 5.63 -11.43
CA PRO A 719 32.80 6.83 -10.84
C PRO A 719 33.88 7.84 -10.45
N ARG A 720 33.53 9.13 -10.35
CA ARG A 720 34.48 10.14 -9.86
C ARG A 720 34.56 10.13 -8.33
N CYS A 721 35.70 10.53 -7.79
CA CYS A 721 36.00 10.49 -6.36
C CYS A 721 35.12 11.43 -5.54
N GLY A 722 34.91 12.66 -6.00
CA GLY A 722 34.04 13.68 -5.40
C GLY A 722 34.46 14.26 -4.04
N GLU A 723 35.47 13.69 -3.39
CA GLU A 723 36.04 14.24 -2.15
C GLU A 723 36.60 15.66 -2.36
N PRO A 724 36.46 16.57 -1.36
CA PRO A 724 36.94 17.94 -1.45
C PRO A 724 38.46 17.99 -1.51
N CYS A 725 39.01 18.86 -2.37
CA CYS A 725 40.39 19.30 -2.23
C CYS A 725 40.60 19.89 -0.82
N PRO A 726 41.67 19.52 -0.09
CA PRO A 726 41.90 20.02 1.27
C PRO A 726 42.06 21.54 1.35
N ILE A 727 42.53 22.17 0.26
CA ILE A 727 42.80 23.61 0.18
C ILE A 727 41.59 24.35 -0.37
N CYS A 728 41.28 24.21 -1.67
CA CYS A 728 40.25 25.01 -2.33
C CYS A 728 38.84 24.42 -2.27
N LYS A 729 38.66 23.25 -1.64
CA LYS A 729 37.38 22.50 -1.59
C LYS A 729 36.80 22.12 -2.95
N SER A 730 37.53 22.30 -4.05
CA SER A 730 37.08 21.83 -5.36
C SER A 730 36.89 20.30 -5.37
N PRO A 731 35.83 19.79 -6.00
CA PRO A 731 35.57 18.35 -6.04
C PRO A 731 36.66 17.57 -6.79
N CYS A 732 37.07 16.44 -6.24
CA CYS A 732 37.99 15.54 -6.92
C CYS A 732 37.33 14.83 -8.11
N THR A 733 37.75 15.17 -9.33
CA THR A 733 37.23 14.57 -10.57
C THR A 733 38.00 13.32 -11.02
N ARG A 734 38.96 12.84 -10.22
CA ARG A 734 39.68 11.57 -10.45
C ARG A 734 38.77 10.37 -10.28
N GLU A 735 39.24 9.21 -10.73
CA GLU A 735 38.54 7.94 -10.54
C GLU A 735 38.40 7.57 -9.05
N LEU A 736 37.24 7.00 -8.69
CA LEU A 736 36.93 6.54 -7.34
C LEU A 736 37.91 5.43 -6.94
N GLY A 737 38.57 5.59 -5.78
CA GLY A 737 39.59 4.66 -5.30
C GLY A 737 41.00 4.90 -5.83
N HIS A 738 41.27 6.05 -6.47
CA HIS A 738 42.64 6.44 -6.82
C HIS A 738 43.55 6.46 -5.57
N VAL A 739 44.74 5.86 -5.70
CA VAL A 739 45.72 5.74 -4.61
C VAL A 739 46.67 6.93 -4.70
N ALA A 740 46.88 7.62 -3.59
CA ALA A 740 47.89 8.67 -3.51
C ALA A 740 49.28 8.06 -3.73
N THR A 741 49.92 8.37 -4.86
CA THR A 741 51.32 7.99 -5.13
C THR A 741 52.27 9.05 -4.55
N GLU A 742 53.56 8.74 -4.43
CA GLU A 742 54.55 9.68 -3.85
C GLU A 742 54.61 11.04 -4.58
N ASP A 743 54.30 11.05 -5.88
CA ASP A 743 54.19 12.27 -6.71
C ASP A 743 52.77 12.89 -6.76
N GLU A 744 51.74 12.22 -6.23
CA GLU A 744 50.33 12.66 -6.28
C GLU A 744 49.63 12.48 -4.92
N LYS A 745 49.43 13.58 -4.18
CA LYS A 745 48.75 13.56 -2.88
C LYS A 745 47.22 13.41 -3.02
N CYS A 746 46.58 12.95 -1.93
CA CYS A 746 45.13 12.74 -1.80
C CYS A 746 44.30 13.90 -2.41
N HIS A 747 43.51 13.56 -3.43
CA HIS A 747 42.47 14.40 -4.04
C HIS A 747 42.92 15.69 -4.75
N ASP A 748 44.15 15.73 -5.27
CA ASP A 748 44.61 16.83 -6.15
C ASP A 748 43.81 16.84 -7.47
N THR A 749 43.07 17.91 -7.73
CA THR A 749 42.07 18.01 -8.81
C THR A 749 42.27 19.30 -9.61
N TYR A 750 41.44 19.56 -10.62
CA TYR A 750 41.40 20.85 -11.29
C TYR A 750 40.90 21.92 -10.32
N HIS A 751 41.78 22.86 -9.98
CA HIS A 751 41.53 23.86 -8.94
C HIS A 751 40.85 25.12 -9.48
N GLN A 752 40.15 25.83 -8.60
CA GLN A 752 39.52 27.11 -8.89
C GLN A 752 40.54 28.26 -8.95
N PRO A 753 40.40 29.22 -9.89
CA PRO A 753 41.19 30.45 -9.90
C PRO A 753 41.26 31.14 -8.53
N THR A 754 42.44 31.60 -8.14
CA THR A 754 42.71 32.29 -6.86
C THR A 754 41.80 33.52 -6.68
N GLY A 755 41.13 33.60 -5.52
CA GLY A 755 40.25 34.72 -5.14
C GLY A 755 38.75 34.49 -5.37
N LEU A 756 38.32 33.31 -5.83
CA LEU A 756 36.90 32.92 -5.91
C LEU A 756 36.30 32.65 -4.53
N THR A 757 37.07 32.02 -3.66
CA THR A 757 36.80 31.88 -2.24
C THR A 757 37.95 32.52 -1.47
N GLY A 758 37.70 32.92 -0.23
CA GLY A 758 38.70 33.57 0.60
C GLY A 758 38.24 33.66 2.04
N TRP A 759 39.21 33.75 2.95
CA TRP A 759 38.93 34.05 4.34
C TRP A 759 39.43 35.45 4.64
N ARG A 760 38.66 36.15 5.47
CA ARG A 760 39.14 37.36 6.11
C ARG A 760 39.87 36.94 7.36
N ASP A 761 41.16 37.15 7.38
CA ASP A 761 41.96 36.99 8.59
C ASP A 761 41.38 37.93 9.68
N ARG A 762 41.07 37.37 10.86
CA ARG A 762 40.43 38.11 11.96
C ARG A 762 41.34 39.18 12.54
N ASP A 763 42.64 38.94 12.54
CA ASP A 763 43.63 39.77 13.22
C ASP A 763 44.17 40.83 12.28
N SER A 764 44.60 40.44 11.09
CA SER A 764 45.11 41.39 10.07
C SER A 764 43.99 42.13 9.34
N ARG A 765 42.76 41.60 9.35
CA ARG A 765 41.62 42.04 8.53
C ARG A 765 41.87 41.94 7.03
N GLU A 766 42.98 41.33 6.62
CA GLU A 766 43.31 41.11 5.21
C GLU A 766 42.43 40.01 4.62
N LEU A 767 42.10 40.17 3.35
CA LEU A 767 41.38 39.16 2.58
C LEU A 767 42.43 38.27 1.93
N SER A 768 42.51 37.03 2.41
CA SER A 768 43.37 36.01 1.82
C SER A 768 42.55 35.15 0.87
N ALA A 769 43.10 34.90 -0.31
CA ALA A 769 42.48 33.99 -1.26
C ALA A 769 42.53 32.57 -0.72
N GLY A 770 41.39 31.88 -0.77
CA GLY A 770 41.23 30.50 -0.31
C GLY A 770 41.11 29.48 -1.43
N SER A 771 41.12 29.92 -2.69
CA SER A 771 41.24 29.07 -3.87
C SER A 771 42.68 29.02 -4.38
N CYS A 772 43.14 27.84 -4.80
CA CYS A 772 44.52 27.58 -5.24
C CYS A 772 44.61 27.52 -6.77
N LEU A 773 45.62 28.15 -7.38
CA LEU A 773 45.77 28.17 -8.86
C LEU A 773 46.53 26.94 -9.39
N ALA A 774 47.25 26.24 -8.51
CA ALA A 774 48.16 25.15 -8.84
C ALA A 774 48.13 24.05 -7.76
N ASN A 775 48.79 22.93 -8.07
CA ASN A 775 48.95 21.74 -7.21
C ASN A 775 49.16 22.14 -5.74
N ALA A 776 48.53 21.44 -4.80
CA ALA A 776 48.49 21.77 -3.37
C ALA A 776 49.87 22.04 -2.72
N GLN A 777 50.95 21.60 -3.34
CA GLN A 777 52.34 21.85 -2.91
C GLN A 777 52.88 23.25 -3.26
N ALA A 778 52.34 23.93 -4.27
CA ALA A 778 52.82 25.24 -4.71
C ALA A 778 52.36 26.37 -3.76
N ASP A 779 51.19 26.22 -3.16
CA ASP A 779 50.60 27.23 -2.26
C ASP A 779 50.98 27.02 -0.78
N THR A 780 51.69 25.94 -0.44
CA THR A 780 52.25 25.72 0.90
C THR A 780 53.45 26.62 1.23
N VAL A 781 53.93 27.44 0.29
CA VAL A 781 55.15 28.26 0.48
C VAL A 781 54.91 29.56 1.28
N SER A 782 53.68 29.86 1.71
CA SER A 782 53.42 31.06 2.54
C SER A 782 52.83 30.79 3.93
N VAL A 783 52.83 29.55 4.42
CA VAL A 783 52.25 29.20 5.74
C VAL A 783 53.32 28.82 6.79
N ASP A 784 54.56 29.23 6.57
CA ASP A 784 55.61 29.15 7.60
C ASP A 784 55.54 30.37 8.54
N THR A 785 54.44 30.49 9.30
CA THR A 785 54.37 31.12 10.64
C THR A 785 52.93 31.06 11.15
N PHE A 786 52.47 29.92 11.67
CA PHE A 786 51.39 29.91 12.65
C PHE A 786 51.53 28.69 13.56
N ASP A 787 52.39 28.83 14.58
CA ASP A 787 52.28 28.05 15.81
C ASP A 787 51.00 28.51 16.53
N GLY A 788 49.91 27.79 16.33
CA GLY A 788 48.62 28.14 16.91
C GLY A 788 47.69 26.93 16.95
N PHE A 789 47.72 26.23 18.09
CA PHE A 789 46.72 25.31 18.62
C PHE A 789 45.49 25.04 17.71
N PHE A 790 45.47 23.84 17.13
CA PHE A 790 44.23 23.18 16.75
C PHE A 790 43.40 22.91 18.02
N ILE A 791 42.37 23.72 18.25
CA ILE A 791 41.23 23.36 19.08
C ILE A 791 40.05 23.23 18.11
N GLY A 792 39.71 21.98 17.79
CA GLY A 792 38.62 21.64 16.89
C GLY A 792 37.27 21.71 17.61
N TYR A 793 36.44 22.65 17.14
CA TYR A 793 34.98 22.58 17.18
C TYR A 793 34.47 21.52 16.21
#